data_AF-A0A553JT14-F1
#
_entry.id   AF-A0A553JT14-F1
#
_cell.length_a   1.000
_cell.length_b   1.000
_cell.length_c   1.000
_cell.angle_alpha   90.00
_cell.angle_beta   90.00
_cell.angle_gamma   90.00
#
_symmetry.space_group_name_H-M   'P 1'
#
loop_
_entity.id
_entity.type
_entity.pdbx_description
1 polymer ?
#
loop_
_entity_poly.entity_id
_entity_poly.type
_entity_poly.pdbx_seq_one_letter_code
_entity_poly.pdbx_strand_id
1 'polypeptide(L)'
;MFSGYLYATEAMLTSGVVTFVPGETKAQNGDMVSYNGECFIAKNNPGVWESPNGSSWFWDTAVCSGEPEPEPEPEPEPGPDLGDIIAFVPGKTQVANGVVVSFEGQCFIAKNNPGVWESPSADSWFWDLTECSSEPGEPEATELSILSPVAGQQLKVDAATLIQASIDGELAARVEFWVNDQKLSQKAIDQSQTIYSQSWTPNEAGSAAINVFVFDKDNQKIEQKSVSVTVEADAEEDFTAPVVTFITPTSGATFNEIDTVSISINATDADDDLTTLLVTANSKQICTFDGAQVATFACDWLPTQIGSVTLKAVAIDAEGLSSTVSVNISVEEEAVEPPVTPPGELCTEFNVYPDWTRGDHATGGDIMVHNNIAYSAIYWTKTLPGSDASWALHLNCDGTEPGTAPLLALQNPMDPVRLEVAGWPNTLVVASPSSLAPVTLTIKTSSSEALADFDKLTASFVSIMEMAAQAESSSIIISSDVLDKATQDKALSSGSIAVKEALTTAMDITGNSIDIDDINALSNDVKGWAQAHHLIIATLAPQASYGWSLSIGDFAFDTHSGRQSVWDEASVFTADLLDKLELYKADAANKADFVAFTKSSSTAALSNEQWHNALEYVKQVTDFVNTPAMLDKIPTKQAARYFMGDKTSKSQIRKAAFSNVFAILFDKDTAELTSKIEHYQAAKMPLYYVGKTTESGNLTVIEALNRELANAADAMNNTAFLYETPQSQWVPSTVYKWADFMKGLNAMHNVGVAGNKFWLLDESLDDATNIKYAKVAIAAFLAQSMQETIRYNACDENNWAEIKYGAATDYPMSASCGQLGQKYADYGVNAESGLDYAYSCPRDDKMEVSAFTHAKWYGAPAPVFAAPNAVLEERGLLVNGSVGRWTNSGHCNDVPTSVDTSKQVWERDECKTYVDQKAGSFIWDGSSQEDVQGCGWWGRGVIQTTGRQNFGTLNHYLGRSHVDPETIGKTIDGVTVEAPPENPLYADLDFCSNPGLICSSEENKEIKWIAGLFYWVTSVQAYPDETGQYGNWNYHEELKKYVDGGMKGTDFIDDVSGIVNRGCPDLTCSTGDVHNVKERRENFKLVLEQLGLTPQ
;
A
#
# COMPACT_ATOMS: atom_id res chain seq x y z
N MET A 1 -0.53 -2.81 20.74
CA MET A 1 0.56 -3.26 21.64
C MET A 1 -0.01 -4.14 22.74
N PHE A 2 0.46 -5.39 22.85
CA PHE A 2 0.81 -6.01 24.12
C PHE A 2 1.94 -7.02 23.93
N SER A 3 3.13 -6.59 24.33
CA SER A 3 4.13 -7.27 25.18
C SER A 3 5.49 -6.66 24.82
N GLY A 4 5.96 -5.64 25.56
CA GLY A 4 6.98 -5.76 26.63
C GLY A 4 8.24 -5.02 26.12
N TYR A 5 8.99 -4.17 26.82
CA TYR A 5 9.30 -4.03 28.24
C TYR A 5 9.72 -2.58 28.55
N LEU A 6 9.45 -2.15 29.78
CA LEU A 6 10.08 -1.00 30.44
C LEU A 6 11.47 -1.39 30.97
N TYR A 7 12.47 -0.57 30.69
CA TYR A 7 13.49 -0.16 31.67
C TYR A 7 13.94 1.26 31.34
N ALA A 8 13.52 2.22 32.16
CA ALA A 8 14.17 3.52 32.28
C ALA A 8 14.87 3.53 33.64
N THR A 9 16.20 3.61 33.63
CA THR A 9 16.99 4.05 34.78
C THR A 9 17.90 5.16 34.32
N GLU A 10 17.93 6.23 35.12
CA GLU A 10 18.59 7.50 34.93
C GLU A 10 20.05 7.39 34.47
N ALA A 11 20.41 8.21 33.49
CA ALA A 11 21.77 8.42 33.04
C ALA A 11 22.57 9.18 34.11
N MET A 12 23.59 8.53 34.67
CA MET A 12 24.77 9.21 35.21
C MET A 12 25.95 8.98 34.27
N LEU A 13 26.55 10.09 33.86
CA LEU A 13 27.77 10.19 33.06
C LEU A 13 28.94 9.44 33.72
N THR A 14 29.52 8.47 33.02
CA THR A 14 30.95 8.16 33.09
C THR A 14 31.46 7.76 31.70
N SER A 15 32.29 8.62 31.10
CA SER A 15 33.10 8.35 29.92
C SER A 15 34.07 7.20 30.20
N GLY A 16 34.00 6.13 29.40
CA GLY A 16 34.94 5.02 29.41
C GLY A 16 34.70 4.06 28.25
N VAL A 17 35.72 3.83 27.42
CA VAL A 17 35.68 2.87 26.31
C VAL A 17 35.57 1.45 26.86
N VAL A 18 34.56 0.68 26.44
CA VAL A 18 34.33 -0.71 26.89
C VAL A 18 34.83 -1.71 25.83
N THR A 19 35.53 -2.78 26.22
CA THR A 19 35.96 -3.81 25.25
C THR A 19 34.76 -4.65 24.79
N PHE A 20 34.56 -4.76 23.48
CA PHE A 20 33.47 -5.51 22.85
C PHE A 20 33.78 -7.02 22.83
N VAL A 21 32.82 -7.82 23.30
CA VAL A 21 32.85 -9.28 23.29
C VAL A 21 31.65 -9.78 22.44
N PRO A 22 31.90 -10.43 21.28
CA PRO A 22 30.83 -10.93 20.42
C PRO A 22 29.90 -11.89 21.18
N GLY A 23 28.60 -11.60 21.12
CA GLY A 23 27.54 -12.35 21.80
C GLY A 23 27.19 -11.87 23.20
N GLU A 24 27.99 -10.98 23.79
CA GLU A 24 27.84 -10.57 25.19
C GLU A 24 27.68 -9.04 25.35
N THR A 25 28.46 -8.24 24.61
CA THR A 25 28.41 -6.78 24.73
C THR A 25 27.18 -6.20 24.03
N LYS A 26 26.33 -5.50 24.78
CA LYS A 26 25.23 -4.69 24.26
C LYS A 26 25.67 -3.23 24.16
N ALA A 27 25.90 -2.75 22.95
CA ALA A 27 26.22 -1.35 22.69
C ALA A 27 24.97 -0.61 22.16
N GLN A 28 24.72 0.58 22.67
CA GLN A 28 23.66 1.49 22.23
C GLN A 28 24.24 2.63 21.40
N ASN A 29 23.40 3.32 20.63
CA ASN A 29 23.86 4.46 19.83
C ASN A 29 24.66 5.48 20.64
N GLY A 30 25.86 5.79 20.16
CA GLY A 30 26.81 6.69 20.81
C GLY A 30 27.79 6.01 21.76
N ASP A 31 27.59 4.73 22.09
CA ASP A 31 28.54 3.99 22.93
C ASP A 31 29.85 3.75 22.17
N MET A 32 30.97 4.06 22.83
CA MET A 32 32.30 3.79 22.30
C MET A 32 32.84 2.46 22.85
N VAL A 33 33.14 1.53 21.94
CA VAL A 33 33.68 0.21 22.28
C VAL A 33 35.02 -0.05 21.59
N SER A 34 35.89 -0.84 22.22
CA SER A 34 37.13 -1.32 21.60
C SER A 34 37.02 -2.77 21.15
N TYR A 35 37.37 -3.05 19.89
CA TYR A 35 37.36 -4.41 19.33
C TYR A 35 38.58 -4.58 18.42
N ASN A 36 39.38 -5.62 18.66
CA ASN A 36 40.63 -5.89 17.93
C ASN A 36 41.67 -4.74 17.91
N GLY A 37 41.68 -3.88 18.94
CA GLY A 37 42.68 -2.81 19.08
C GLY A 37 42.27 -1.47 18.45
N GLU A 38 41.10 -1.40 17.83
CA GLU A 38 40.50 -0.18 17.29
C GLU A 38 39.24 0.20 18.08
N CYS A 39 38.86 1.47 18.06
CA CYS A 39 37.63 1.95 18.69
C CYS A 39 36.53 2.23 17.68
N PHE A 40 35.30 1.95 18.07
CA PHE A 40 34.12 2.14 17.25
C PHE A 40 33.03 2.80 18.08
N ILE A 41 32.24 3.66 17.45
CA ILE A 41 31.02 4.22 18.02
C ILE A 41 29.85 3.47 17.42
N ALA A 42 28.98 2.94 18.28
CA ALA A 42 27.76 2.29 17.86
C ALA A 42 26.78 3.29 17.22
N LYS A 43 26.20 2.92 16.09
CA LYS A 43 25.06 3.58 15.45
C LYS A 43 24.01 2.54 15.06
N ASN A 44 22.76 2.95 14.94
CA ASN A 44 21.63 2.06 14.61
C ASN A 44 21.44 0.83 15.53
N ASN A 45 21.83 0.94 16.81
CA ASN A 45 21.63 -0.01 17.91
C ASN A 45 22.06 -1.45 17.56
N PRO A 46 23.39 -1.71 17.43
CA PRO A 46 23.90 -3.02 17.05
C PRO A 46 23.43 -4.12 18.01
N GLY A 47 23.02 -5.25 17.43
CA GLY A 47 22.76 -6.48 18.19
C GLY A 47 24.05 -7.04 18.79
N VAL A 48 23.93 -7.89 19.81
CA VAL A 48 25.10 -8.46 20.53
C VAL A 48 26.05 -9.28 19.64
N TRP A 49 25.59 -9.74 18.47
CA TRP A 49 26.40 -10.51 17.50
C TRP A 49 26.98 -9.66 16.37
N GLU A 50 26.61 -8.38 16.27
CA GLU A 50 27.08 -7.45 15.25
C GLU A 50 28.45 -6.91 15.62
N SER A 51 29.51 -7.61 15.22
CA SER A 51 30.88 -7.25 15.61
C SER A 51 31.32 -5.91 14.97
N PRO A 52 31.99 -5.01 15.72
CA PRO A 52 32.44 -3.73 15.19
C PRO A 52 33.34 -3.86 13.96
N ASN A 53 32.96 -3.16 12.88
CA ASN A 53 33.79 -2.99 11.69
C ASN A 53 33.47 -1.65 11.01
N GLY A 54 34.49 -0.99 10.44
CA GLY A 54 34.38 0.36 9.88
C GLY A 54 33.59 0.49 8.58
N SER A 55 33.01 -0.60 8.07
CA SER A 55 32.26 -0.65 6.82
C SER A 55 30.79 -1.04 7.03
N SER A 56 30.35 -1.15 8.28
CA SER A 56 29.02 -1.62 8.63
C SER A 56 28.05 -0.47 8.89
N TRP A 57 26.77 -0.73 8.59
CA TRP A 57 25.65 0.14 8.94
C TRP A 57 25.57 0.46 10.43
N PHE A 58 26.15 -0.38 11.30
CA PHE A 58 26.01 -0.28 12.75
C PHE A 58 27.19 0.37 13.48
N TRP A 59 28.30 0.69 12.81
CA TRP A 59 29.53 1.13 13.48
C TRP A 59 30.25 2.24 12.71
N ASP A 60 30.73 3.26 13.41
CA ASP A 60 31.67 4.26 12.89
C ASP A 60 33.05 4.06 13.54
N THR A 61 34.14 4.16 12.77
CA THR A 61 35.51 4.12 13.33
C THR A 61 35.79 5.38 14.14
N ALA A 62 36.35 5.22 15.33
CA ALA A 62 36.71 6.30 16.22
C ALA A 62 38.12 6.14 16.80
N VAL A 63 38.73 7.25 17.21
CA VAL A 63 40.01 7.24 17.93
C VAL A 63 39.71 7.00 19.41
N CYS A 64 40.38 6.03 20.03
CA CYS A 64 40.26 5.78 21.47
C CYS A 64 40.88 6.95 22.26
N SER A 65 40.14 8.03 22.53
CA SER A 65 40.70 9.22 23.19
C SER A 65 40.33 9.31 24.67
N GLY A 66 41.35 9.43 25.51
CA GLY A 66 41.27 10.01 26.84
C GLY A 66 41.87 11.42 26.83
N GLU A 67 41.07 12.37 27.28
CA GLU A 67 41.31 13.80 27.59
C GLU A 67 41.19 14.88 26.49
N PRO A 68 40.66 16.08 26.85
CA PRO A 68 39.86 16.95 25.97
C PRO A 68 40.65 18.12 25.35
N GLU A 69 40.15 18.62 24.21
CA GLU A 69 40.67 19.81 23.51
C GLU A 69 40.43 21.13 24.28
N PRO A 70 41.38 22.10 24.26
CA PRO A 70 41.17 23.45 24.77
C PRO A 70 40.78 24.46 23.66
N GLU A 71 39.94 25.44 24.04
CA GLU A 71 39.56 26.62 23.24
C GLU A 71 40.74 27.60 22.96
N PRO A 72 40.65 28.45 21.92
CA PRO A 72 41.81 29.10 21.29
C PRO A 72 42.11 30.52 21.84
N GLU A 73 43.39 30.93 21.82
CA GLU A 73 43.87 32.34 21.72
C GLU A 73 45.43 32.41 21.52
N PRO A 74 46.05 33.55 21.12
CA PRO A 74 46.81 33.73 19.86
C PRO A 74 48.37 33.65 19.96
N GLU A 75 49.03 33.64 18.78
CA GLU A 75 50.48 33.46 18.52
C GLU A 75 51.48 34.37 19.29
N PRO A 76 52.69 33.82 19.57
CA PRO A 76 53.95 34.59 19.45
C PRO A 76 55.17 33.83 18.83
N GLU A 77 56.17 34.61 18.36
CA GLU A 77 57.43 34.27 17.63
C GLU A 77 58.57 33.49 18.41
N PRO A 78 59.67 33.00 17.75
CA PRO A 78 60.57 31.91 18.26
C PRO A 78 61.92 32.33 18.94
N GLY A 79 62.66 31.38 19.57
CA GLY A 79 64.01 31.53 20.18
C GLY A 79 64.84 30.22 20.38
N PRO A 80 66.14 30.25 20.82
CA PRO A 80 67.34 29.92 19.99
C PRO A 80 68.27 28.72 20.41
N ASP A 81 69.29 28.48 19.55
CA ASP A 81 70.34 27.40 19.43
C ASP A 81 71.50 27.37 20.48
N LEU A 82 72.15 26.22 20.74
CA LEU A 82 73.18 25.96 21.79
C LEU A 82 74.46 25.25 21.24
N GLY A 83 75.68 25.77 21.55
CA GLY A 83 76.98 25.36 20.97
C GLY A 83 77.97 24.48 21.80
N ASP A 84 79.24 24.43 21.36
CA ASP A 84 80.36 23.47 21.65
C ASP A 84 80.73 23.11 23.12
N ILE A 85 81.19 21.85 23.35
CA ILE A 85 81.59 21.25 24.65
C ILE A 85 83.04 21.62 25.07
N ILE A 86 83.26 22.00 26.35
CA ILE A 86 84.57 22.46 26.90
C ILE A 86 85.22 21.40 27.81
N ALA A 87 86.52 21.10 27.70
CA ALA A 87 87.20 20.20 28.64
C ALA A 87 87.44 20.85 30.04
N PHE A 88 86.98 20.20 31.12
CA PHE A 88 87.12 20.68 32.49
C PHE A 88 88.48 20.33 33.11
N VAL A 89 89.15 21.31 33.70
CA VAL A 89 90.42 21.15 34.43
C VAL A 89 90.19 21.53 35.90
N PRO A 90 90.29 20.58 36.85
CA PRO A 90 90.09 20.84 38.27
C PRO A 90 90.95 21.98 38.80
N GLY A 91 90.33 22.91 39.52
CA GLY A 91 90.98 24.10 40.07
C GLY A 91 91.16 25.26 39.08
N LYS A 92 90.80 25.11 37.80
CA LYS A 92 91.03 26.12 36.75
C LYS A 92 89.82 26.45 35.89
N THR A 93 88.99 25.47 35.54
CA THR A 93 87.82 25.71 34.66
C THR A 93 86.64 26.24 35.49
N GLN A 94 86.09 27.40 35.11
CA GLN A 94 84.85 27.94 35.66
C GLN A 94 83.82 28.04 34.54
N VAL A 95 82.63 27.51 34.77
CA VAL A 95 81.52 27.52 33.79
C VAL A 95 80.23 27.97 34.45
N ALA A 96 79.38 28.65 33.68
CA ALA A 96 78.04 29.04 34.09
C ALA A 96 77.05 27.90 33.85
N ASN A 97 75.86 27.97 34.47
CA ASN A 97 74.81 26.98 34.25
C ASN A 97 74.46 26.80 32.77
N GLY A 98 74.18 25.57 32.37
CA GLY A 98 73.82 25.21 31.00
C GLY A 98 75.02 24.92 30.09
N VAL A 99 76.26 25.20 30.51
CA VAL A 99 77.46 24.85 29.73
C VAL A 99 77.80 23.38 29.93
N VAL A 100 78.00 22.65 28.81
CA VAL A 100 78.46 21.26 28.82
C VAL A 100 79.97 21.21 28.86
N VAL A 101 80.51 20.44 29.81
CA VAL A 101 81.94 20.19 29.93
C VAL A 101 82.26 18.70 29.90
N SER A 102 83.43 18.33 29.38
CA SER A 102 83.95 16.96 29.50
C SER A 102 84.93 16.85 30.67
N PHE A 103 84.73 15.87 31.55
CA PHE A 103 85.61 15.60 32.69
C PHE A 103 85.70 14.10 32.95
N GLU A 104 86.92 13.58 33.08
CA GLU A 104 87.20 12.14 33.30
C GLU A 104 86.49 11.18 32.32
N GLY A 105 86.30 11.62 31.06
CA GLY A 105 85.72 10.80 30.00
C GLY A 105 84.19 10.75 29.96
N GLN A 106 83.51 11.56 30.79
CA GLN A 106 82.06 11.77 30.75
C GLN A 106 81.74 13.26 30.55
N CYS A 107 80.53 13.57 30.08
CA CYS A 107 80.09 14.95 29.89
C CYS A 107 79.07 15.34 30.93
N PHE A 108 79.17 16.58 31.38
CA PHE A 108 78.32 17.13 32.42
C PHE A 108 77.86 18.52 32.03
N ILE A 109 76.58 18.80 32.21
CA ILE A 109 76.05 20.15 32.10
C ILE A 109 76.06 20.82 33.47
N ALA A 110 76.61 22.04 33.55
CA ALA A 110 76.70 22.79 34.78
C ALA A 110 75.32 23.24 35.27
N LYS A 111 75.06 23.12 36.58
CA LYS A 111 73.92 23.75 37.27
C LYS A 111 74.37 24.35 38.60
N ASN A 112 73.60 25.32 39.11
CA ASN A 112 73.88 26.01 40.37
C ASN A 112 75.26 26.72 40.49
N ASN A 113 75.86 27.11 39.36
CA ASN A 113 77.10 27.90 39.17
C ASN A 113 78.32 27.31 39.89
N PRO A 114 78.86 26.18 39.42
CA PRO A 114 80.01 25.52 40.06
C PRO A 114 81.25 26.44 40.09
N GLY A 115 81.89 26.49 41.26
CA GLY A 115 83.18 27.15 41.42
C GLY A 115 84.34 26.28 40.91
N VAL A 116 85.49 26.88 40.64
CA VAL A 116 86.68 26.19 40.07
C VAL A 116 87.20 25.01 40.92
N TRP A 117 86.85 24.95 42.20
CA TRP A 117 87.27 23.89 43.13
C TRP A 117 86.38 22.64 43.05
N GLU A 118 85.19 22.74 42.46
CA GLU A 118 84.23 21.64 42.38
C GLU A 118 84.34 20.96 41.03
N SER A 119 84.74 19.69 41.01
CA SER A 119 84.92 18.93 39.77
C SER A 119 83.62 18.22 39.38
N PRO A 120 83.27 18.11 38.07
CA PRO A 120 82.05 17.45 37.61
C PRO A 120 81.90 16.01 38.10
N SER A 121 80.71 15.67 38.63
CA SER A 121 80.38 14.32 39.09
C SER A 121 78.86 14.09 39.02
N ALA A 122 78.43 12.88 38.68
CA ALA A 122 77.00 12.54 38.53
C ALA A 122 76.20 12.64 39.84
N ASP A 123 76.87 12.55 40.99
CA ASP A 123 76.25 12.64 42.31
C ASP A 123 76.30 14.07 42.90
N SER A 124 76.81 15.06 42.14
CA SER A 124 76.97 16.44 42.62
C SER A 124 75.71 17.28 42.35
N TRP A 125 75.33 18.12 43.30
CA TRP A 125 74.26 19.10 43.09
C TRP A 125 74.64 20.15 42.02
N PHE A 126 75.92 20.29 41.65
CA PHE A 126 76.33 21.28 40.66
C PHE A 126 76.40 20.76 39.21
N TRP A 127 76.15 19.48 38.96
CA TRP A 127 76.38 18.86 37.65
C TRP A 127 75.30 17.81 37.32
N ASP A 128 74.88 17.74 36.06
CA ASP A 128 74.06 16.63 35.52
C ASP A 128 74.83 15.92 34.40
N LEU A 129 74.80 14.58 34.39
CA LEU A 129 75.45 13.77 33.36
C LEU A 129 74.71 13.91 32.02
N THR A 130 75.45 14.13 30.94
CA THR A 130 74.95 14.21 29.56
C THR A 130 75.91 13.51 28.59
N GLU A 131 75.48 13.26 27.36
CA GLU A 131 76.30 12.59 26.36
C GLU A 131 77.38 13.52 25.79
N CYS A 132 78.62 13.03 25.69
CA CYS A 132 79.73 13.72 25.04
C CYS A 132 79.67 13.52 23.53
N SER A 133 79.00 14.39 22.78
CA SER A 133 79.07 14.34 21.33
C SER A 133 80.21 15.23 20.82
N SER A 134 81.35 14.61 20.50
CA SER A 134 82.37 15.19 19.61
C SER A 134 83.26 14.10 19.02
N GLU A 135 83.08 13.76 17.74
CA GLU A 135 84.19 13.41 16.82
C GLU A 135 83.71 13.29 15.36
N PRO A 136 84.21 14.13 14.45
CA PRO A 136 84.29 13.86 13.01
C PRO A 136 85.68 13.31 12.64
N GLY A 137 85.78 12.29 11.76
CA GLY A 137 87.03 12.02 11.02
C GLY A 137 87.52 10.57 10.86
N GLU A 138 86.70 9.67 10.32
CA GLU A 138 87.08 8.89 9.13
C GLU A 138 86.25 9.51 7.98
N PRO A 139 86.73 9.66 6.74
CA PRO A 139 85.88 10.20 5.68
C PRO A 139 84.66 9.29 5.61
N GLU A 140 83.48 9.86 5.93
CA GLU A 140 82.27 9.07 6.06
C GLU A 140 82.09 8.23 4.80
N ALA A 141 81.95 6.92 5.01
CA ALA A 141 81.64 6.01 3.93
C ALA A 141 80.41 6.57 3.23
N THR A 142 80.47 6.73 1.91
CA THR A 142 79.39 7.38 1.18
C THR A 142 78.07 6.64 1.42
N GLU A 143 77.14 7.29 2.11
CA GLU A 143 75.80 6.77 2.34
C GLU A 143 74.91 7.15 1.17
N LEU A 144 74.18 6.16 0.66
CA LEU A 144 73.22 6.32 -0.42
C LEU A 144 71.86 5.79 0.04
N SER A 145 70.84 6.64 -0.03
CA SER A 145 69.43 6.24 0.12
C SER A 145 68.59 6.78 -1.03
N ILE A 146 67.60 6.00 -1.48
CA ILE A 146 66.60 6.46 -2.45
C ILE A 146 65.40 6.95 -1.64
N LEU A 147 65.12 8.24 -1.71
CA LEU A 147 64.02 8.91 -1.00
C LEU A 147 62.70 8.76 -1.74
N SER A 148 62.75 8.76 -3.07
CA SER A 148 61.58 8.57 -3.93
C SER A 148 62.02 8.05 -5.30
N PRO A 149 61.25 7.16 -5.94
CA PRO A 149 60.09 6.47 -5.38
C PRO A 149 60.49 5.42 -4.31
N VAL A 150 59.54 5.02 -3.48
CA VAL A 150 59.74 3.97 -2.44
C VAL A 150 59.45 2.56 -2.97
N ALA A 151 59.97 1.52 -2.31
CA ALA A 151 59.85 0.14 -2.78
C ALA A 151 58.39 -0.31 -2.85
N GLY A 152 57.98 -0.82 -4.01
CA GLY A 152 56.62 -1.26 -4.30
C GLY A 152 55.65 -0.14 -4.70
N GLN A 153 56.10 1.12 -4.77
CA GLN A 153 55.25 2.23 -5.20
C GLN A 153 54.69 1.98 -6.61
N GLN A 154 53.39 2.23 -6.77
CA GLN A 154 52.72 2.23 -8.07
C GLN A 154 52.90 3.60 -8.75
N LEU A 155 53.30 3.59 -10.02
CA LEU A 155 53.50 4.77 -10.87
C LEU A 155 52.62 4.64 -12.12
N LYS A 156 52.29 5.74 -12.79
CA LYS A 156 51.50 5.72 -14.03
C LYS A 156 52.37 5.94 -15.26
N VAL A 157 52.01 5.33 -16.39
CA VAL A 157 52.62 5.62 -17.70
C VAL A 157 52.42 7.11 -18.04
N ASP A 158 53.40 7.71 -18.72
CA ASP A 158 53.45 9.12 -19.15
C ASP A 158 53.41 10.19 -18.05
N ALA A 159 53.23 9.81 -16.79
CA ALA A 159 53.38 10.68 -15.63
C ALA A 159 54.86 10.81 -15.21
N ALA A 160 55.38 12.04 -15.20
CA ALA A 160 56.75 12.31 -14.81
C ALA A 160 57.00 12.01 -13.32
N THR A 161 57.81 10.99 -13.04
CA THR A 161 58.21 10.59 -11.68
C THR A 161 59.58 11.16 -11.35
N LEU A 162 59.72 11.79 -10.18
CA LEU A 162 61.00 12.32 -9.73
C LEU A 162 61.75 11.29 -8.87
N ILE A 163 62.86 10.76 -9.39
CA ILE A 163 63.77 9.92 -8.63
C ILE A 163 64.66 10.83 -7.79
N GLN A 164 64.58 10.74 -6.46
CA GLN A 164 65.42 11.48 -5.52
C GLN A 164 66.24 10.52 -4.68
N ALA A 165 67.55 10.74 -4.65
CA ALA A 165 68.48 10.02 -3.81
C ALA A 165 69.22 10.99 -2.89
N SER A 166 69.35 10.62 -1.63
CA SER A 166 70.26 11.29 -0.71
C SER A 166 71.63 10.61 -0.79
N ILE A 167 72.67 11.41 -0.99
CA ILE A 167 74.06 10.98 -1.09
C ILE A 167 74.87 11.87 -0.19
N ASP A 168 75.46 11.28 0.83
CA ASP A 168 76.35 11.97 1.76
C ASP A 168 77.68 11.22 1.86
N GLY A 169 78.79 11.93 2.03
CA GLY A 169 80.13 11.37 2.14
C GLY A 169 81.14 11.91 1.12
N GLU A 170 82.33 12.26 1.62
CA GLU A 170 83.32 13.07 0.90
C GLU A 170 83.99 12.37 -0.30
N LEU A 171 83.90 11.04 -0.40
CA LEU A 171 84.52 10.30 -1.50
C LEU A 171 83.69 10.30 -2.78
N ALA A 172 82.42 10.69 -2.69
CA ALA A 172 81.48 10.69 -3.80
C ALA A 172 81.79 11.82 -4.79
N ALA A 173 82.06 11.47 -6.05
CA ALA A 173 82.38 12.45 -7.11
C ALA A 173 81.35 12.45 -8.24
N ARG A 174 80.61 11.35 -8.45
CA ARG A 174 79.58 11.25 -9.49
C ARG A 174 78.46 10.31 -9.07
N VAL A 175 77.21 10.70 -9.34
CA VAL A 175 76.02 9.85 -9.26
C VAL A 175 75.48 9.55 -10.65
N GLU A 176 74.95 8.34 -10.84
CA GLU A 176 74.23 7.92 -12.02
C GLU A 176 72.85 7.37 -11.65
N PHE A 177 71.82 7.80 -12.39
CA PHE A 177 70.44 7.34 -12.24
C PHE A 177 70.08 6.44 -13.41
N TRP A 178 69.54 5.26 -13.10
CA TRP A 178 69.20 4.22 -14.06
C TRP A 178 67.81 3.69 -13.77
N VAL A 179 67.11 3.28 -14.83
CA VAL A 179 65.88 2.51 -14.76
C VAL A 179 66.08 1.26 -15.59
N ASN A 180 65.84 0.10 -14.99
CA ASN A 180 66.19 -1.20 -15.52
C ASN A 180 67.68 -1.19 -15.93
N ASP A 181 67.98 -1.45 -17.20
CA ASP A 181 69.33 -1.42 -17.77
C ASP A 181 69.63 -0.15 -18.58
N GLN A 182 68.79 0.89 -18.49
CA GLN A 182 68.96 2.15 -19.21
C GLN A 182 69.39 3.30 -18.28
N LYS A 183 70.51 3.94 -18.63
CA LYS A 183 70.99 5.14 -17.95
C LYS A 183 70.14 6.34 -18.32
N LEU A 184 69.54 6.98 -17.31
CA LEU A 184 68.78 8.21 -17.51
C LEU A 184 69.72 9.41 -17.51
N SER A 185 70.60 9.49 -16.50
CA SER A 185 71.54 10.60 -16.38
C SER A 185 72.76 10.25 -15.54
N GLN A 186 73.78 11.11 -15.64
CA GLN A 186 74.88 11.19 -14.70
C GLN A 186 75.06 12.64 -14.27
N LYS A 187 75.40 12.86 -13.00
CA LYS A 187 75.66 14.17 -12.43
C LYS A 187 76.93 14.13 -11.60
N ALA A 188 77.77 15.15 -11.72
CA ALA A 188 78.88 15.34 -10.79
C ALA A 188 78.32 15.67 -9.40
N ILE A 189 78.94 15.12 -8.36
CA ILE A 189 78.55 15.38 -6.98
C ILE A 189 79.23 16.65 -6.50
N ASP A 190 78.42 17.57 -5.99
CA ASP A 190 78.82 18.77 -5.27
C ASP A 190 78.68 18.48 -3.77
N GLN A 191 79.78 18.54 -3.03
CA GLN A 191 79.77 18.23 -1.59
C GLN A 191 78.90 19.20 -0.76
N SER A 192 78.40 20.29 -1.33
CA SER A 192 77.41 21.17 -0.69
C SER A 192 75.95 20.73 -0.87
N GLN A 193 75.70 19.67 -1.65
CA GLN A 193 74.37 19.12 -1.92
C GLN A 193 74.31 17.65 -1.54
N THR A 194 73.36 17.29 -0.69
CA THR A 194 73.15 15.90 -0.25
C THR A 194 71.96 15.24 -0.92
N ILE A 195 71.16 15.94 -1.72
CA ILE A 195 70.02 15.37 -2.45
C ILE A 195 70.20 15.60 -3.95
N TYR A 196 70.17 14.51 -4.69
CA TYR A 196 70.26 14.50 -6.14
C TYR A 196 68.96 13.95 -6.71
N SER A 197 68.42 14.65 -7.70
CA SER A 197 67.17 14.27 -8.33
C SER A 197 67.33 14.03 -9.83
N GLN A 198 66.53 13.13 -10.38
CA GLN A 198 66.39 12.89 -11.81
C GLN A 198 64.93 12.58 -12.12
N SER A 199 64.33 13.32 -13.05
CA SER A 199 63.00 12.99 -13.55
C SER A 199 63.08 11.82 -14.53
N TRP A 200 62.12 10.91 -14.41
CA TRP A 200 61.88 9.78 -15.28
C TRP A 200 60.39 9.71 -15.58
N THR A 201 60.04 9.68 -16.87
CA THR A 201 58.67 9.41 -17.30
C THR A 201 58.62 7.98 -17.84
N PRO A 202 57.94 7.04 -17.17
CA PRO A 202 57.73 5.69 -17.68
C PRO A 202 56.87 5.76 -18.94
N ASN A 203 57.25 5.07 -20.01
CA ASN A 203 56.52 5.06 -21.28
C ASN A 203 55.81 3.72 -21.57
N GLU A 204 56.00 2.71 -20.71
CA GLU A 204 55.38 1.39 -20.82
C GLU A 204 55.03 0.86 -19.44
N ALA A 205 53.89 0.16 -19.34
CA ALA A 205 53.42 -0.46 -18.10
C ALA A 205 54.19 -1.76 -17.79
N GLY A 206 54.45 -2.01 -16.50
CA GLY A 206 55.18 -3.18 -16.00
C GLY A 206 56.04 -2.86 -14.77
N SER A 207 56.72 -3.86 -14.22
CA SER A 207 57.66 -3.64 -13.11
C SER A 207 58.96 -3.00 -13.62
N ALA A 208 59.44 -1.96 -12.95
CA ALA A 208 60.68 -1.28 -13.25
C ALA A 208 61.59 -1.21 -12.01
N ALA A 209 62.88 -1.47 -12.19
CA ALA A 209 63.90 -1.38 -11.16
C ALA A 209 64.70 -0.09 -11.33
N ILE A 210 64.54 0.86 -10.40
CA ILE A 210 65.35 2.09 -10.37
C ILE A 210 66.62 1.81 -9.60
N ASN A 211 67.76 2.10 -10.23
CA ASN A 211 69.08 1.92 -9.64
C ASN A 211 69.83 3.26 -9.59
N VAL A 212 70.41 3.55 -8.43
CA VAL A 212 71.29 4.72 -8.25
C VAL A 212 72.69 4.21 -7.92
N PHE A 213 73.68 4.65 -8.68
CA PHE A 213 75.07 4.26 -8.53
C PHE A 213 75.92 5.49 -8.21
N VAL A 214 76.81 5.38 -7.24
CA VAL A 214 77.72 6.46 -6.84
C VAL A 214 79.17 6.01 -7.07
N PHE A 215 79.97 6.92 -7.62
CA PHE A 215 81.35 6.70 -8.02
C PHE A 215 82.27 7.74 -7.41
N ASP A 216 83.51 7.35 -7.15
CA ASP A 216 84.59 8.26 -6.75
C ASP A 216 85.23 8.97 -7.95
N LYS A 217 86.21 9.84 -7.65
CA LYS A 217 86.95 10.62 -8.65
C LYS A 217 87.78 9.77 -9.63
N ASP A 218 88.09 8.52 -9.27
CA ASP A 218 88.85 7.58 -10.09
C ASP A 218 87.92 6.70 -10.96
N ASN A 219 86.61 7.03 -10.98
CA ASN A 219 85.51 6.30 -11.63
C ASN A 219 85.27 4.90 -11.08
N GLN A 220 85.69 4.59 -9.87
CA GLN A 220 85.33 3.35 -9.20
C GLN A 220 83.95 3.50 -8.56
N LYS A 221 83.07 2.50 -8.72
CA LYS A 221 81.75 2.50 -8.06
C LYS A 221 81.96 2.25 -6.57
N ILE A 222 81.53 3.19 -5.74
CA ILE A 222 81.67 3.16 -4.29
C ILE A 222 80.37 2.84 -3.56
N GLU A 223 79.19 3.17 -4.12
CA GLU A 223 77.92 2.65 -3.60
C GLU A 223 76.84 2.40 -4.67
N GLN A 224 75.84 1.58 -4.33
CA GLN A 224 74.63 1.35 -5.13
C GLN A 224 73.39 1.03 -4.29
N LYS A 225 72.23 1.55 -4.73
CA LYS A 225 70.90 1.16 -4.20
C LYS A 225 69.91 0.94 -5.32
N SER A 226 68.94 0.08 -5.05
CA SER A 226 67.89 -0.31 -5.98
C SER A 226 66.53 -0.24 -5.30
N VAL A 227 65.53 0.26 -6.01
CA VAL A 227 64.12 0.22 -5.62
C VAL A 227 63.31 -0.33 -6.79
N SER A 228 62.42 -1.28 -6.51
CA SER A 228 61.48 -1.79 -7.52
C SER A 228 60.14 -1.09 -7.38
N VAL A 229 59.59 -0.62 -8.50
CA VAL A 229 58.29 0.04 -8.61
C VAL A 229 57.44 -0.69 -9.66
N THR A 230 56.12 -0.51 -9.59
CA THR A 230 55.19 -1.06 -10.59
C THR A 230 54.60 0.10 -11.38
N VAL A 231 54.82 0.13 -12.69
CA VAL A 231 54.20 1.13 -13.58
C VAL A 231 52.89 0.54 -14.10
N GLU A 232 51.78 1.16 -13.75
CA GLU A 232 50.45 0.78 -14.19
C GLU A 232 50.12 1.50 -15.49
N ALA A 233 49.47 0.76 -16.41
CA ALA A 233 48.91 1.37 -17.60
C ALA A 233 47.91 2.44 -17.14
N ASP A 234 47.95 3.61 -17.80
CA ASP A 234 47.05 4.69 -17.43
C ASP A 234 45.60 4.18 -17.54
N ALA A 235 44.91 4.16 -16.40
CA ALA A 235 43.49 3.93 -16.38
C ALA A 235 42.87 5.17 -16.99
N GLU A 236 42.27 5.04 -18.17
CA GLU A 236 41.35 6.04 -18.69
C GLU A 236 40.37 6.36 -17.54
N GLU A 237 40.31 7.63 -17.13
CA GLU A 237 39.25 8.08 -16.24
C GLU A 237 37.93 7.76 -16.97
N ASP A 238 37.19 6.78 -16.46
CA ASP A 238 35.88 6.42 -16.98
C ASP A 238 34.93 7.59 -16.64
N PHE A 239 34.84 8.55 -17.56
CA PHE A 239 33.79 9.56 -17.56
C PHE A 239 32.44 8.86 -17.66
N THR A 240 31.52 9.17 -16.74
CA THR A 240 30.22 8.51 -16.69
C THR A 240 29.15 9.40 -17.28
N ALA A 241 28.59 9.00 -18.43
CA ALA A 241 27.52 9.79 -19.04
C ALA A 241 26.33 10.00 -18.08
N PRO A 242 25.65 11.16 -18.12
CA PRO A 242 24.58 11.50 -17.20
C PRO A 242 23.39 10.53 -17.31
N VAL A 243 22.54 10.46 -16.30
CA VAL A 243 21.27 9.71 -16.32
C VAL A 243 20.10 10.69 -16.43
N VAL A 244 19.19 10.44 -17.38
CA VAL A 244 18.00 11.28 -17.62
C VAL A 244 16.72 10.45 -17.66
N THR A 245 15.67 10.93 -17.01
CA THR A 245 14.35 10.27 -16.95
C THR A 245 13.22 11.30 -17.02
N PHE A 246 12.13 10.97 -17.73
CA PHE A 246 10.91 11.77 -17.67
C PHE A 246 10.16 11.48 -16.37
N ILE A 247 9.76 12.53 -15.66
CA ILE A 247 8.77 12.48 -14.57
C ILE A 247 7.38 12.66 -15.20
N THR A 248 7.21 13.67 -16.06
CA THR A 248 6.00 13.90 -16.86
C THR A 248 6.37 14.43 -18.25
N PRO A 249 5.58 14.14 -19.30
CA PRO A 249 4.49 13.16 -19.33
C PRO A 249 5.00 11.72 -19.36
N THR A 250 4.16 10.75 -18.98
CA THR A 250 4.46 9.33 -19.12
C THR A 250 4.30 8.87 -20.57
N SER A 251 4.99 7.80 -20.96
CA SER A 251 4.80 7.24 -22.31
C SER A 251 3.39 6.65 -22.44
N GLY A 252 2.67 7.06 -23.48
CA GLY A 252 1.28 6.72 -23.75
C GLY A 252 0.30 7.84 -23.39
N ALA A 253 0.73 8.89 -22.69
CA ALA A 253 -0.16 10.00 -22.31
C ALA A 253 -0.80 10.66 -23.54
N THR A 254 -2.08 11.01 -23.41
CA THR A 254 -2.86 11.68 -24.45
C THR A 254 -3.19 13.11 -24.02
N PHE A 255 -3.08 14.06 -24.95
CA PHE A 255 -3.38 15.48 -24.74
C PHE A 255 -4.18 16.03 -25.92
N ASN A 256 -5.09 16.97 -25.70
CA ASN A 256 -5.74 17.69 -26.80
C ASN A 256 -4.79 18.72 -27.41
N GLU A 257 -5.00 19.11 -28.68
CA GLU A 257 -4.15 20.09 -29.36
C GLU A 257 -4.09 21.48 -28.70
N ILE A 258 -5.08 21.80 -27.85
CA ILE A 258 -5.14 23.04 -27.07
C ILE A 258 -4.52 22.90 -25.68
N ASP A 259 -4.25 21.67 -25.23
CA ASP A 259 -3.74 21.41 -23.89
C ASP A 259 -2.26 21.77 -23.80
N THR A 260 -1.88 22.38 -22.69
CA THR A 260 -0.48 22.64 -22.38
C THR A 260 0.11 21.38 -21.73
N VAL A 261 1.08 20.75 -22.39
CA VAL A 261 1.79 19.57 -21.89
C VAL A 261 2.86 20.01 -20.89
N SER A 262 2.67 19.71 -19.61
CA SER A 262 3.70 19.94 -18.59
C SER A 262 4.78 18.86 -18.62
N ILE A 263 5.98 19.25 -19.04
CA ILE A 263 7.16 18.39 -19.12
C ILE A 263 8.01 18.59 -17.87
N SER A 264 8.27 17.50 -17.15
CA SER A 264 9.18 17.45 -16.00
C SER A 264 10.16 16.30 -16.16
N ILE A 265 11.44 16.56 -15.96
CA ILE A 265 12.55 15.64 -16.23
C ILE A 265 13.51 15.66 -15.05
N ASN A 266 13.93 14.48 -14.59
CA ASN A 266 15.03 14.34 -13.65
C ASN A 266 16.30 14.00 -14.44
N ALA A 267 17.35 14.80 -14.27
CA ALA A 267 18.66 14.51 -14.85
C ALA A 267 19.75 14.68 -13.79
N THR A 268 20.58 13.65 -13.63
CA THR A 268 21.66 13.58 -12.64
C THR A 268 22.90 13.01 -13.29
N ASP A 269 24.06 13.50 -12.89
CA ASP A 269 25.34 13.00 -13.33
C ASP A 269 26.13 12.44 -12.14
N ALA A 270 26.92 11.38 -12.34
CA ALA A 270 27.60 10.70 -11.22
C ALA A 270 28.90 11.43 -10.80
N ASP A 271 29.49 12.19 -11.72
CA ASP A 271 30.66 13.07 -11.58
C ASP A 271 30.27 14.48 -11.12
N ASP A 272 28.96 14.81 -11.17
CA ASP A 272 28.35 16.10 -10.83
C ASP A 272 28.73 17.25 -11.79
N ASP A 273 28.89 16.96 -13.08
CA ASP A 273 29.32 17.91 -14.11
C ASP A 273 28.33 18.08 -15.29
N LEU A 274 27.06 17.73 -15.09
CA LEU A 274 25.97 17.94 -16.06
C LEU A 274 25.97 19.39 -16.60
N THR A 275 26.10 19.57 -17.92
CA THR A 275 26.17 20.91 -18.53
C THR A 275 24.86 21.34 -19.19
N THR A 276 24.17 20.46 -19.91
CA THR A 276 22.99 20.85 -20.71
C THR A 276 21.92 19.76 -20.72
N LEU A 277 20.65 20.16 -20.56
CA LEU A 277 19.50 19.32 -20.85
C LEU A 277 18.68 19.91 -22.00
N LEU A 278 18.47 19.14 -23.06
CA LEU A 278 17.72 19.52 -24.25
C LEU A 278 16.46 18.66 -24.40
N VAL A 279 15.30 19.28 -24.57
CA VAL A 279 14.02 18.59 -24.83
C VAL A 279 13.52 18.91 -26.23
N THR A 280 13.14 17.88 -26.97
CA THR A 280 12.62 17.99 -28.35
C THR A 280 11.30 17.23 -28.53
N ALA A 281 10.39 17.74 -29.36
CA ALA A 281 9.18 17.05 -29.83
C ALA A 281 9.35 16.76 -31.32
N ASN A 282 9.29 15.49 -31.73
CA ASN A 282 9.45 15.08 -33.14
C ASN A 282 10.66 15.76 -33.83
N SER A 283 11.80 15.81 -33.11
CA SER A 283 13.07 16.43 -33.52
C SER A 283 13.12 17.97 -33.55
N LYS A 284 12.08 18.67 -33.07
CA LYS A 284 12.09 20.14 -32.90
C LYS A 284 12.33 20.49 -31.43
N GLN A 285 13.29 21.38 -31.17
CA GLN A 285 13.59 21.85 -29.81
C GLN A 285 12.38 22.56 -29.19
N ILE A 286 12.06 22.15 -27.96
CA ILE A 286 11.03 22.72 -27.11
C ILE A 286 11.67 23.59 -26.02
N CYS A 287 12.56 22.97 -25.23
CA CYS A 287 13.18 23.57 -24.04
C CYS A 287 14.67 23.24 -23.98
N THR A 288 15.45 24.11 -23.34
CA THR A 288 16.85 23.87 -23.02
C THR A 288 17.13 24.43 -21.63
N PHE A 289 17.85 23.67 -20.82
CA PHE A 289 18.20 24.03 -19.45
C PHE A 289 19.73 23.98 -19.26
N ASP A 290 20.21 24.83 -18.37
CA ASP A 290 21.59 24.83 -17.87
C ASP A 290 21.70 23.79 -16.75
N GLY A 291 22.62 22.84 -16.89
CA GLY A 291 22.82 21.71 -15.98
C GLY A 291 23.34 22.10 -14.59
N ALA A 292 23.78 23.35 -14.40
CA ALA A 292 24.25 23.87 -13.10
C ALA A 292 23.12 24.16 -12.08
N GLN A 293 21.86 23.78 -12.36
CA GLN A 293 20.69 24.01 -11.49
C GLN A 293 20.03 22.67 -11.12
N VAL A 294 19.54 22.58 -9.87
CA VAL A 294 19.18 21.35 -9.12
C VAL A 294 18.26 20.37 -9.88
N ALA A 295 18.72 19.11 -10.00
CA ALA A 295 18.09 17.79 -10.26
C ALA A 295 16.81 17.66 -11.13
N THR A 296 15.79 18.53 -10.98
CA THR A 296 14.52 18.43 -11.72
C THR A 296 14.28 19.66 -12.59
N PHE A 297 14.10 19.42 -13.88
CA PHE A 297 13.89 20.42 -14.91
C PHE A 297 12.43 20.38 -15.38
N ALA A 298 11.80 21.55 -15.53
CA ALA A 298 10.40 21.63 -15.94
C ALA A 298 10.16 22.71 -17.00
N CYS A 299 9.33 22.40 -17.98
CA CYS A 299 8.78 23.38 -18.90
C CYS A 299 7.43 22.95 -19.44
N ASP A 300 6.64 23.93 -19.86
CA ASP A 300 5.34 23.71 -20.49
C ASP A 300 5.46 23.79 -22.01
N TRP A 301 4.79 22.88 -22.71
CA TRP A 301 4.79 22.80 -24.16
C TRP A 301 3.38 22.71 -24.73
N LEU A 302 3.02 23.65 -25.60
CA LEU A 302 1.80 23.57 -26.38
C LEU A 302 2.06 22.79 -27.70
N PRO A 303 1.37 21.67 -27.96
CA PRO A 303 1.53 20.91 -29.19
C PRO A 303 1.23 21.74 -30.43
N THR A 304 1.95 21.46 -31.52
CA THR A 304 1.74 22.15 -32.81
C THR A 304 1.25 21.22 -33.92
N GLN A 305 0.99 19.95 -33.61
CA GLN A 305 0.50 18.95 -34.56
C GLN A 305 -0.21 17.81 -33.81
N ILE A 306 -1.28 17.29 -34.42
CA ILE A 306 -2.05 16.13 -33.97
C ILE A 306 -1.34 14.83 -34.40
N GLY A 307 -1.56 13.76 -33.65
CA GLY A 307 -1.02 12.42 -33.82
C GLY A 307 0.04 12.06 -32.78
N SER A 308 0.72 10.94 -33.01
CA SER A 308 1.78 10.50 -32.11
C SER A 308 2.98 11.46 -32.12
N VAL A 309 3.37 11.94 -30.94
CA VAL A 309 4.53 12.78 -30.72
C VAL A 309 5.54 12.06 -29.85
N THR A 310 6.78 11.94 -30.33
CA THR A 310 7.90 11.49 -29.53
C THR A 310 8.56 12.69 -28.86
N LEU A 311 8.43 12.78 -27.54
CA LEU A 311 9.23 13.68 -26.71
C LEU A 311 10.56 13.01 -26.40
N LYS A 312 11.67 13.72 -26.63
CA LYS A 312 13.02 13.24 -26.41
C LYS A 312 13.79 14.23 -25.56
N ALA A 313 14.32 13.76 -24.43
CA ALA A 313 15.21 14.51 -23.55
C ALA A 313 16.65 13.99 -23.71
N VAL A 314 17.61 14.91 -23.82
CA VAL A 314 19.04 14.63 -24.00
C VAL A 314 19.83 15.41 -22.95
N ALA A 315 20.49 14.71 -22.03
CA ALA A 315 21.39 15.28 -21.05
C ALA A 315 22.84 15.15 -21.54
N ILE A 316 23.66 16.18 -21.35
CA ILE A 316 25.05 16.25 -21.81
C ILE A 316 25.92 16.78 -20.65
N ASP A 317 27.05 16.13 -20.38
CA ASP A 317 28.05 16.53 -19.36
C ASP A 317 29.14 17.48 -19.92
N ALA A 318 30.21 17.71 -19.15
CA ALA A 318 31.30 18.61 -19.51
C ALA A 318 32.24 18.03 -20.58
N GLU A 319 32.36 16.71 -20.64
CA GLU A 319 33.17 15.94 -21.57
C GLU A 319 32.43 15.65 -22.89
N GLY A 320 31.14 15.96 -22.93
CA GLY A 320 30.27 15.80 -24.07
C GLY A 320 29.70 14.39 -24.21
N LEU A 321 29.76 13.55 -23.17
CA LEU A 321 28.96 12.34 -23.13
C LEU A 321 27.51 12.72 -22.90
N SER A 322 26.60 11.85 -23.36
CA SER A 322 25.19 12.14 -23.31
C SER A 322 24.35 10.91 -23.12
N SER A 323 23.23 11.08 -22.44
CA SER A 323 22.16 10.10 -22.37
C SER A 323 20.89 10.67 -23.00
N THR A 324 20.02 9.75 -23.39
CA THR A 324 18.79 10.08 -24.08
C THR A 324 17.67 9.19 -23.57
N VAL A 325 16.54 9.81 -23.25
CA VAL A 325 15.29 9.13 -22.97
C VAL A 325 14.20 9.66 -23.90
N SER A 326 13.20 8.84 -24.21
CA SER A 326 12.06 9.26 -25.01
C SER A 326 10.77 8.67 -24.48
N VAL A 327 9.71 9.47 -24.53
CA VAL A 327 8.33 9.04 -24.27
C VAL A 327 7.51 9.35 -25.52
N ASN A 328 6.62 8.44 -25.89
CA ASN A 328 5.66 8.69 -26.96
C ASN A 328 4.36 9.14 -26.33
N ILE A 329 3.83 10.28 -26.74
CA ILE A 329 2.50 10.77 -26.34
C ILE A 329 1.59 10.79 -27.57
N SER A 330 0.27 10.81 -27.37
CA SER A 330 -0.72 11.07 -28.42
C SER A 330 -1.22 12.50 -28.26
N VAL A 331 -1.22 13.28 -29.35
CA VAL A 331 -1.92 14.57 -29.37
C VAL A 331 -3.15 14.39 -30.22
N GLU A 332 -4.33 14.61 -29.67
CA GLU A 332 -5.59 14.41 -30.37
C GLU A 332 -6.22 15.75 -30.73
N GLU A 333 -6.96 15.78 -31.85
CA GLU A 333 -7.84 16.91 -32.13
C GLU A 333 -8.86 16.95 -31.01
N GLU A 334 -9.13 18.12 -30.43
CA GLU A 334 -10.20 18.26 -29.45
C GLU A 334 -11.47 17.68 -30.09
N ALA A 335 -11.92 16.54 -29.57
CA ALA A 335 -13.17 15.95 -30.00
C ALA A 335 -14.25 16.94 -29.59
N VAL A 336 -14.71 17.77 -30.53
CA VAL A 336 -15.99 18.46 -30.37
C VAL A 336 -17.02 17.34 -30.40
N GLU A 337 -17.34 16.82 -29.22
CA GLU A 337 -18.37 15.81 -29.07
C GLU A 337 -19.62 16.37 -29.77
N PRO A 338 -20.22 15.63 -30.73
CA PRO A 338 -21.46 16.06 -31.33
C PRO A 338 -22.48 16.29 -30.21
N PRO A 339 -23.36 17.29 -30.34
CA PRO A 339 -24.19 17.79 -29.25
C PRO A 339 -24.85 16.62 -28.52
N VAL A 340 -24.53 16.50 -27.24
CA VAL A 340 -25.11 15.51 -26.34
C VAL A 340 -26.62 15.74 -26.33
N THR A 341 -27.37 14.85 -26.99
CA THR A 341 -28.81 14.76 -26.75
C THR A 341 -29.00 14.58 -25.25
N PRO A 342 -29.80 15.42 -24.57
CA PRO A 342 -29.92 15.34 -23.13
C PRO A 342 -30.32 13.93 -22.71
N PRO A 343 -29.56 13.29 -21.81
CA PRO A 343 -29.92 11.97 -21.33
C PRO A 343 -31.26 12.11 -20.60
N GLY A 344 -32.23 11.26 -20.93
CA GLY A 344 -33.60 11.30 -20.39
C GLY A 344 -34.57 12.28 -21.06
N GLU A 345 -35.83 11.86 -21.28
CA GLU A 345 -36.86 12.68 -21.94
C GLU A 345 -37.10 14.04 -21.23
N LEU A 346 -36.92 14.08 -19.91
CA LEU A 346 -37.21 15.25 -19.07
C LEU A 346 -36.21 16.39 -19.22
N CYS A 347 -34.99 16.11 -19.69
CA CYS A 347 -33.93 17.12 -19.81
C CYS A 347 -33.70 17.60 -21.24
N THR A 348 -34.52 17.13 -22.19
CA THR A 348 -34.35 17.38 -23.64
C THR A 348 -34.29 18.87 -24.03
N GLU A 349 -34.79 19.76 -23.18
CA GLU A 349 -34.79 21.21 -23.40
C GLU A 349 -33.59 21.97 -22.81
N PHE A 350 -32.74 21.30 -22.03
CA PHE A 350 -31.61 21.93 -21.34
C PHE A 350 -30.28 21.68 -22.07
N ASN A 351 -29.36 22.63 -21.93
CA ASN A 351 -27.98 22.50 -22.37
C ASN A 351 -27.27 21.39 -21.60
N VAL A 352 -26.46 20.57 -22.27
CA VAL A 352 -25.64 19.52 -21.64
C VAL A 352 -24.19 19.99 -21.61
N TYR A 353 -23.55 19.93 -20.44
CA TYR A 353 -22.13 20.26 -20.32
C TYR A 353 -21.29 19.38 -21.27
N PRO A 354 -20.29 19.93 -21.98
CA PRO A 354 -19.69 21.27 -21.83
C PRO A 354 -20.36 22.42 -22.64
N ASP A 355 -21.51 22.21 -23.29
CA ASP A 355 -22.19 23.26 -24.06
C ASP A 355 -22.92 24.28 -23.16
N TRP A 356 -22.18 25.25 -22.65
CA TRP A 356 -22.66 26.25 -21.69
C TRP A 356 -23.80 27.15 -22.20
N THR A 357 -24.80 27.43 -21.36
CA THR A 357 -25.91 28.35 -21.66
C THR A 357 -25.49 29.77 -22.07
N ARG A 358 -24.28 30.21 -21.68
CA ARG A 358 -23.69 31.52 -22.00
C ARG A 358 -22.30 31.40 -22.64
N GLY A 359 -22.08 30.36 -23.43
CA GLY A 359 -20.84 30.15 -24.20
C GLY A 359 -19.72 29.50 -23.40
N ASP A 360 -19.32 30.09 -22.28
CA ASP A 360 -18.26 29.53 -21.42
C ASP A 360 -18.63 29.48 -19.92
N HIS A 361 -19.89 29.77 -19.57
CA HIS A 361 -20.39 29.84 -18.19
C HIS A 361 -21.92 29.70 -18.12
N ALA A 362 -22.44 29.61 -16.90
CA ALA A 362 -23.86 29.74 -16.58
C ALA A 362 -24.09 30.94 -15.64
N THR A 363 -25.29 31.53 -15.69
CA THR A 363 -25.73 32.62 -14.81
C THR A 363 -26.91 32.21 -13.97
N GLY A 364 -27.20 32.94 -12.89
CA GLY A 364 -28.27 32.58 -11.95
C GLY A 364 -29.62 32.33 -12.66
N GLY A 365 -30.16 31.12 -12.49
CA GLY A 365 -31.37 30.60 -13.12
C GLY A 365 -31.17 29.78 -14.39
N ASP A 366 -29.96 29.75 -14.96
CA ASP A 366 -29.65 28.89 -16.10
C ASP A 366 -29.60 27.42 -15.66
N ILE A 367 -30.09 26.51 -16.50
CA ILE A 367 -30.12 25.07 -16.23
C ILE A 367 -29.15 24.36 -17.18
N MET A 368 -28.29 23.53 -16.61
CA MET A 368 -27.31 22.71 -17.31
C MET A 368 -27.44 21.25 -16.86
N VAL A 369 -27.31 20.31 -17.79
CA VAL A 369 -27.33 18.88 -17.53
C VAL A 369 -25.89 18.38 -17.45
N HIS A 370 -25.60 17.56 -16.44
CA HIS A 370 -24.34 16.86 -16.27
C HIS A 370 -24.63 15.52 -15.58
N ASN A 371 -24.07 14.41 -16.08
CA ASN A 371 -24.27 13.06 -15.55
C ASN A 371 -25.74 12.67 -15.29
N ASN A 372 -26.61 12.90 -16.28
CA ASN A 372 -28.05 12.61 -16.21
C ASN A 372 -28.82 13.39 -15.12
N ILE A 373 -28.26 14.48 -14.62
CA ILE A 373 -28.87 15.36 -13.63
C ILE A 373 -28.86 16.79 -14.18
N ALA A 374 -30.01 17.46 -14.12
CA ALA A 374 -30.12 18.88 -14.40
C ALA A 374 -29.83 19.69 -13.14
N TYR A 375 -28.99 20.71 -13.27
CA TYR A 375 -28.59 21.64 -12.23
C TYR A 375 -28.95 23.06 -12.63
N SER A 376 -29.56 23.81 -11.71
CA SER A 376 -29.79 25.25 -11.87
C SER A 376 -28.63 26.01 -11.24
N ALA A 377 -27.98 26.89 -12.00
CA ALA A 377 -27.00 27.82 -11.47
C ALA A 377 -27.69 28.79 -10.49
N ILE A 378 -27.15 28.96 -9.28
CA ILE A 378 -27.67 29.88 -8.26
C ILE A 378 -27.19 31.31 -8.54
N TYR A 379 -25.95 31.46 -9.01
CA TYR A 379 -25.32 32.70 -9.43
C TYR A 379 -24.39 32.44 -10.63
N TRP A 380 -23.59 33.43 -11.05
CA TRP A 380 -22.60 33.23 -12.11
C TRP A 380 -21.62 32.12 -11.74
N THR A 381 -21.42 31.14 -12.63
CA THR A 381 -20.50 30.04 -12.38
C THR A 381 -19.88 29.49 -13.66
N LYS A 382 -18.66 29.00 -13.52
CA LYS A 382 -17.88 28.27 -14.54
C LYS A 382 -17.47 26.88 -14.06
N THR A 383 -17.91 26.48 -12.87
CA THR A 383 -17.58 25.18 -12.30
C THR A 383 -18.50 24.12 -12.86
N LEU A 384 -18.02 22.89 -12.99
CA LEU A 384 -18.76 21.75 -13.54
C LEU A 384 -20.18 21.65 -12.92
N PRO A 385 -21.27 21.47 -13.68
CA PRO A 385 -22.61 21.47 -13.09
C PRO A 385 -22.77 20.42 -11.99
N GLY A 386 -23.22 20.88 -10.82
CA GLY A 386 -23.36 20.05 -9.62
C GLY A 386 -22.07 19.78 -8.84
N SER A 387 -20.95 20.39 -9.21
CA SER A 387 -19.67 20.18 -8.51
C SER A 387 -19.50 20.97 -7.22
N ASP A 388 -20.28 22.04 -7.02
CA ASP A 388 -20.16 22.92 -5.87
C ASP A 388 -21.48 23.64 -5.52
N ALA A 389 -21.43 24.49 -4.49
CA ALA A 389 -22.56 25.27 -4.00
C ALA A 389 -23.04 26.40 -4.94
N SER A 390 -22.41 26.60 -6.12
CA SER A 390 -22.95 27.49 -7.15
C SER A 390 -24.10 26.86 -7.93
N TRP A 391 -24.32 25.56 -7.76
CA TRP A 391 -25.37 24.78 -8.40
C TRP A 391 -26.41 24.28 -7.39
N ALA A 392 -27.68 24.37 -7.76
CA ALA A 392 -28.77 23.68 -7.08
C ALA A 392 -29.25 22.52 -7.96
N LEU A 393 -29.44 21.34 -7.37
CA LEU A 393 -30.05 20.22 -8.08
C LEU A 393 -31.46 20.60 -8.52
N HIS A 394 -31.75 20.47 -9.82
CA HIS A 394 -33.05 20.79 -10.42
C HIS A 394 -33.92 19.53 -10.52
N LEU A 395 -33.45 18.51 -11.23
CA LEU A 395 -34.10 17.20 -11.35
C LEU A 395 -33.13 16.14 -11.90
N ASN A 396 -33.43 14.87 -11.67
CA ASN A 396 -32.78 13.77 -12.38
C ASN A 396 -33.51 13.53 -13.71
N CYS A 397 -32.78 13.43 -14.81
CA CYS A 397 -33.36 13.46 -16.15
C CYS A 397 -34.13 12.20 -16.54
N ASP A 398 -33.90 11.10 -15.83
CA ASP A 398 -34.63 9.84 -15.93
C ASP A 398 -35.94 9.81 -15.11
N GLY A 399 -36.23 10.86 -14.35
CA GLY A 399 -37.42 10.96 -13.51
C GLY A 399 -37.30 10.30 -12.14
N THR A 400 -36.12 9.83 -11.75
CA THR A 400 -35.84 9.45 -10.36
C THR A 400 -35.96 10.66 -9.42
N GLU A 401 -36.18 10.40 -8.13
CA GLU A 401 -36.45 11.47 -7.17
C GLU A 401 -35.22 12.39 -7.01
N PRO A 402 -35.39 13.73 -7.05
CA PRO A 402 -34.32 14.69 -6.80
C PRO A 402 -33.52 14.37 -5.53
N GLY A 403 -32.18 14.30 -5.64
CA GLY A 403 -31.30 13.99 -4.51
C GLY A 403 -31.09 12.49 -4.25
N THR A 404 -31.64 11.62 -5.08
CA THR A 404 -31.31 10.20 -5.15
C THR A 404 -30.40 9.91 -6.33
N ALA A 405 -29.79 8.72 -6.37
CA ALA A 405 -28.97 8.28 -7.49
C ALA A 405 -29.81 8.22 -8.77
N PRO A 406 -29.33 8.75 -9.91
CA PRO A 406 -29.97 8.49 -11.20
C PRO A 406 -29.88 6.98 -11.53
N LEU A 407 -30.77 6.53 -12.41
CA LEU A 407 -30.84 5.15 -12.89
C LEU A 407 -29.50 4.71 -13.47
N LEU A 408 -28.89 5.56 -14.32
CA LEU A 408 -27.57 5.35 -14.88
C LEU A 408 -26.51 6.01 -13.98
N ALA A 409 -26.12 5.30 -12.92
CA ALA A 409 -25.08 5.72 -11.99
C ALA A 409 -24.19 4.54 -11.56
N LEU A 410 -23.00 4.85 -11.06
CA LEU A 410 -22.12 3.87 -10.43
C LEU A 410 -22.85 3.22 -9.24
N GLN A 411 -22.95 1.89 -9.24
CA GLN A 411 -23.62 1.17 -8.18
C GLN A 411 -22.72 0.97 -6.95
N ASN A 412 -23.34 1.12 -5.78
CA ASN A 412 -22.77 0.72 -4.48
C ASN A 412 -23.73 -0.28 -3.82
N PRO A 413 -23.82 -1.52 -4.34
CA PRO A 413 -24.81 -2.48 -3.88
C PRO A 413 -24.56 -2.87 -2.42
N MET A 414 -25.64 -3.01 -1.66
CA MET A 414 -25.60 -3.37 -0.23
C MET A 414 -25.16 -4.81 0.01
N ASP A 415 -25.45 -5.68 -0.97
CA ASP A 415 -25.13 -7.10 -1.02
C ASP A 415 -24.45 -7.42 -2.35
N PRO A 416 -23.49 -8.37 -2.40
CA PRO A 416 -22.81 -8.73 -3.64
C PRO A 416 -23.73 -9.46 -4.62
N VAL A 417 -23.38 -9.39 -5.91
CA VAL A 417 -24.07 -10.17 -6.95
C VAL A 417 -23.89 -11.66 -6.66
N ARG A 418 -25.00 -12.40 -6.74
CA ARG A 418 -25.00 -13.86 -6.58
C ARG A 418 -24.29 -14.51 -7.77
N LEU A 419 -23.30 -15.34 -7.48
CA LEU A 419 -22.43 -15.97 -8.49
C LEU A 419 -22.91 -17.36 -8.92
N GLU A 420 -24.19 -17.65 -8.69
CA GLU A 420 -24.81 -18.91 -9.04
C GLU A 420 -25.19 -18.90 -10.52
N VAL A 421 -24.72 -19.89 -11.28
CA VAL A 421 -25.07 -20.07 -12.68
C VAL A 421 -25.48 -21.52 -12.91
N ALA A 422 -26.63 -21.75 -13.53
CA ALA A 422 -27.12 -23.09 -13.79
C ALA A 422 -26.10 -23.90 -14.62
N GLY A 423 -25.78 -25.11 -14.14
CA GLY A 423 -24.78 -25.99 -14.75
C GLY A 423 -23.35 -25.79 -14.23
N TRP A 424 -23.11 -24.77 -13.38
CA TRP A 424 -21.79 -24.48 -12.81
C TRP A 424 -21.72 -24.83 -11.31
N PRO A 425 -20.53 -25.22 -10.80
CA PRO A 425 -20.36 -25.52 -9.38
C PRO A 425 -20.41 -24.24 -8.53
N ASN A 426 -20.61 -24.41 -7.21
CA ASN A 426 -20.59 -23.32 -6.23
C ASN A 426 -19.18 -22.87 -5.80
N THR A 427 -18.18 -23.15 -6.63
CA THR A 427 -16.78 -22.76 -6.43
C THR A 427 -16.28 -22.07 -7.68
N LEU A 428 -15.35 -21.12 -7.55
CA LEU A 428 -14.79 -20.44 -8.72
C LEU A 428 -14.12 -21.47 -9.64
N VAL A 429 -14.51 -21.49 -10.91
CA VAL A 429 -13.92 -22.39 -11.90
C VAL A 429 -12.75 -21.70 -12.58
N VAL A 430 -11.56 -22.28 -12.48
CA VAL A 430 -10.41 -21.89 -13.30
C VAL A 430 -10.07 -23.05 -14.22
N ALA A 431 -10.02 -22.79 -15.53
CA ALA A 431 -9.80 -23.83 -16.52
C ALA A 431 -8.96 -23.37 -17.71
N SER A 432 -8.19 -24.29 -18.27
CA SER A 432 -7.60 -24.26 -19.61
C SER A 432 -8.37 -25.22 -20.54
N PRO A 433 -8.12 -25.21 -21.87
CA PRO A 433 -8.87 -26.04 -22.82
C PRO A 433 -8.82 -27.55 -22.55
N SER A 434 -7.77 -28.06 -21.90
CA SER A 434 -7.64 -29.49 -21.54
C SER A 434 -8.13 -29.85 -20.13
N SER A 435 -8.45 -28.86 -19.29
CA SER A 435 -8.87 -29.07 -17.90
C SER A 435 -10.39 -29.26 -17.76
N LEU A 436 -10.83 -29.75 -16.60
CA LEU A 436 -12.26 -29.98 -16.34
C LEU A 436 -12.99 -28.66 -16.06
N ALA A 437 -13.98 -28.34 -16.89
CA ALA A 437 -14.95 -27.27 -16.69
C ALA A 437 -16.32 -27.68 -17.27
N PRO A 438 -17.44 -27.06 -16.83
CA PRO A 438 -18.70 -27.13 -17.54
C PRO A 438 -18.52 -26.77 -19.03
N VAL A 439 -19.21 -27.49 -19.91
CA VAL A 439 -19.06 -27.33 -21.36
C VAL A 439 -19.62 -25.98 -21.80
N THR A 440 -18.82 -25.21 -22.53
CA THR A 440 -19.24 -23.94 -23.14
C THR A 440 -19.25 -24.03 -24.67
N LEU A 441 -20.21 -23.36 -25.29
CA LEU A 441 -20.34 -23.22 -26.74
C LEU A 441 -20.31 -21.73 -27.09
N THR A 442 -19.24 -21.25 -27.73
CA THR A 442 -19.20 -19.88 -28.26
C THR A 442 -19.84 -19.83 -29.64
N ILE A 443 -20.90 -19.02 -29.77
CA ILE A 443 -21.59 -18.75 -31.02
C ILE A 443 -21.18 -17.36 -31.51
N LYS A 444 -20.46 -17.29 -32.63
CA LYS A 444 -20.19 -16.01 -33.31
C LYS A 444 -21.41 -15.63 -34.15
N THR A 445 -22.06 -14.52 -33.82
CA THR A 445 -23.20 -13.99 -34.59
C THR A 445 -22.75 -12.89 -35.57
N SER A 446 -23.71 -12.20 -36.18
CA SER A 446 -23.52 -11.11 -37.15
C SER A 446 -22.56 -10.08 -36.60
N SER A 447 -21.64 -9.61 -37.45
CA SER A 447 -20.88 -8.40 -37.19
C SER A 447 -21.71 -7.15 -37.45
N SER A 448 -21.28 -5.98 -36.95
CA SER A 448 -21.96 -4.71 -37.18
C SER A 448 -22.17 -4.39 -38.66
N GLU A 449 -21.19 -4.72 -39.51
CA GLU A 449 -21.26 -4.57 -40.98
C GLU A 449 -22.27 -5.51 -41.64
N ALA A 450 -22.55 -6.66 -41.00
CA ALA A 450 -23.46 -7.66 -41.52
C ALA A 450 -24.93 -7.40 -41.15
N LEU A 451 -25.22 -6.52 -40.18
CA LEU A 451 -26.58 -6.24 -39.73
C LEU A 451 -27.48 -5.61 -40.80
N ALA A 452 -26.90 -4.80 -41.69
CA ALA A 452 -27.63 -4.17 -42.79
C ALA A 452 -27.88 -5.11 -43.99
N ASP A 453 -27.20 -6.25 -44.05
CA ASP A 453 -27.28 -7.22 -45.13
C ASP A 453 -28.26 -8.33 -44.74
N PHE A 454 -29.45 -8.32 -45.35
CA PHE A 454 -30.53 -9.25 -45.03
C PHE A 454 -30.12 -10.72 -45.16
N ASP A 455 -29.36 -11.07 -46.20
CA ASP A 455 -28.97 -12.46 -46.45
C ASP A 455 -27.94 -12.92 -45.40
N LYS A 456 -26.99 -12.06 -45.03
CA LYS A 456 -26.02 -12.36 -43.96
C LYS A 456 -26.68 -12.43 -42.59
N LEU A 457 -27.62 -11.53 -42.30
CA LEU A 457 -28.40 -11.54 -41.07
C LEU A 457 -29.21 -12.84 -40.94
N THR A 458 -29.91 -13.22 -42.00
CA THR A 458 -30.67 -14.49 -42.06
C THR A 458 -29.75 -15.69 -41.87
N ALA A 459 -28.60 -15.73 -42.55
CA ALA A 459 -27.63 -16.81 -42.40
C ALA A 459 -27.07 -16.90 -40.97
N SER A 460 -26.89 -15.76 -40.29
CA SER A 460 -26.48 -15.73 -38.88
C SER A 460 -27.57 -16.32 -37.97
N PHE A 461 -28.85 -15.96 -38.19
CA PHE A 461 -29.96 -16.56 -37.43
C PHE A 461 -30.08 -18.06 -37.65
N VAL A 462 -29.92 -18.55 -38.89
CA VAL A 462 -29.86 -19.99 -39.18
C VAL A 462 -28.74 -20.66 -38.38
N SER A 463 -27.54 -20.07 -38.39
CA SER A 463 -26.37 -20.59 -37.68
C SER A 463 -26.61 -20.74 -36.18
N ILE A 464 -27.13 -19.70 -35.51
CA ILE A 464 -27.43 -19.79 -34.07
C ILE A 464 -28.57 -20.76 -33.77
N MET A 465 -29.60 -20.87 -34.61
CA MET A 465 -30.69 -21.82 -34.40
C MET A 465 -30.19 -23.27 -34.46
N GLU A 466 -29.34 -23.59 -35.44
CA GLU A 466 -28.75 -24.93 -35.59
C GLU A 466 -27.82 -25.27 -34.41
N MET A 467 -27.03 -24.31 -33.94
CA MET A 467 -26.14 -24.48 -32.79
C MET A 467 -26.90 -24.59 -31.47
N ALA A 468 -27.92 -23.75 -31.24
CA ALA A 468 -28.75 -23.78 -30.04
C ALA A 468 -29.49 -25.12 -29.92
N ALA A 469 -30.07 -25.62 -31.03
CA ALA A 469 -30.72 -26.93 -31.05
C ALA A 469 -29.78 -28.11 -30.70
N GLN A 470 -28.46 -27.91 -30.78
CA GLN A 470 -27.44 -28.91 -30.46
C GLN A 470 -26.73 -28.64 -29.11
N ALA A 471 -27.06 -27.54 -28.41
CA ALA A 471 -26.33 -27.13 -27.22
C ALA A 471 -26.57 -28.04 -26.00
N GLU A 472 -27.68 -28.78 -25.97
CA GLU A 472 -28.14 -29.57 -24.81
C GLU A 472 -28.18 -28.70 -23.54
N SER A 473 -27.35 -29.00 -22.53
CA SER A 473 -27.18 -28.21 -21.30
C SER A 473 -25.87 -27.42 -21.26
N SER A 474 -25.17 -27.29 -22.40
CA SER A 474 -23.93 -26.53 -22.48
C SER A 474 -24.20 -25.03 -22.34
N SER A 475 -23.37 -24.30 -21.61
CA SER A 475 -23.53 -22.86 -21.51
C SER A 475 -23.17 -22.18 -22.84
N ILE A 476 -23.99 -21.25 -23.31
CA ILE A 476 -23.81 -20.57 -24.60
C ILE A 476 -23.21 -19.18 -24.39
N ILE A 477 -22.13 -18.87 -25.11
CA ILE A 477 -21.52 -17.53 -25.14
C ILE A 477 -21.82 -16.92 -26.51
N ILE A 478 -22.64 -15.87 -26.52
CA ILE A 478 -22.99 -15.14 -27.75
C ILE A 478 -21.91 -14.08 -28.00
N SER A 479 -21.18 -14.20 -29.11
CA SER A 479 -20.06 -13.33 -29.44
C SER A 479 -20.32 -12.50 -30.70
N SER A 480 -20.15 -11.18 -30.57
CA SER A 480 -20.37 -10.20 -31.63
C SER A 480 -19.54 -8.95 -31.38
N ASP A 481 -19.08 -8.28 -32.44
CA ASP A 481 -18.50 -6.93 -32.34
C ASP A 481 -19.59 -5.84 -32.24
N VAL A 482 -20.87 -6.20 -32.37
CA VAL A 482 -22.00 -5.25 -32.36
C VAL A 482 -22.11 -4.56 -31.02
N LEU A 483 -22.02 -5.26 -29.89
CA LEU A 483 -22.14 -4.61 -28.58
C LEU A 483 -20.95 -3.68 -28.32
N ASP A 484 -19.73 -4.16 -28.57
CA ASP A 484 -18.51 -3.36 -28.40
C ASP A 484 -18.47 -2.12 -29.32
N LYS A 485 -19.09 -2.17 -30.51
CA LYS A 485 -19.20 -1.01 -31.41
C LYS A 485 -20.41 -0.13 -31.12
N ALA A 486 -21.52 -0.69 -30.62
CA ALA A 486 -22.73 0.06 -30.33
C ALA A 486 -22.57 0.98 -29.11
N THR A 487 -21.61 0.70 -28.22
CA THR A 487 -21.20 1.64 -27.17
C THR A 487 -20.52 2.89 -27.74
N GLN A 488 -19.90 2.79 -28.93
CA GLN A 488 -19.14 3.87 -29.59
C GLN A 488 -19.94 4.58 -30.71
N ASP A 489 -20.87 3.87 -31.37
CA ASP A 489 -21.60 4.35 -32.54
C ASP A 489 -23.12 4.46 -32.29
N LYS A 490 -23.58 5.67 -32.00
CA LYS A 490 -25.01 5.98 -31.85
C LYS A 490 -25.83 5.72 -33.13
N ALA A 491 -25.22 5.79 -34.32
CA ALA A 491 -25.92 5.49 -35.58
C ALA A 491 -26.20 4.00 -35.73
N LEU A 492 -25.30 3.13 -35.25
CA LEU A 492 -25.54 1.69 -35.19
C LEU A 492 -26.72 1.37 -34.28
N SER A 493 -26.78 2.00 -33.10
CA SER A 493 -27.85 1.78 -32.11
C SER A 493 -29.26 2.20 -32.59
N SER A 494 -29.33 3.11 -33.58
CA SER A 494 -30.58 3.68 -34.11
C SER A 494 -30.91 3.21 -35.54
N GLY A 495 -30.07 2.36 -36.13
CA GLY A 495 -30.25 1.82 -37.47
C GLY A 495 -31.40 0.80 -37.55
N SER A 496 -32.16 0.84 -38.65
CA SER A 496 -33.20 -0.16 -38.93
C SER A 496 -32.57 -1.49 -39.34
N ILE A 497 -32.96 -2.58 -38.66
CA ILE A 497 -32.49 -3.95 -38.91
C ILE A 497 -33.73 -4.81 -39.17
N ALA A 498 -33.73 -5.57 -40.27
CA ALA A 498 -34.86 -6.40 -40.68
C ALA A 498 -35.00 -7.71 -39.86
N VAL A 499 -35.00 -7.59 -38.52
CA VAL A 499 -34.95 -8.69 -37.56
C VAL A 499 -36.08 -9.69 -37.77
N LYS A 500 -37.33 -9.22 -37.80
CA LYS A 500 -38.52 -10.08 -37.85
C LYS A 500 -38.56 -10.94 -39.10
N GLU A 501 -38.30 -10.32 -40.24
CA GLU A 501 -38.35 -10.98 -41.56
C GLU A 501 -37.19 -11.96 -41.72
N ALA A 502 -35.98 -11.59 -41.30
CA ALA A 502 -34.81 -12.46 -41.34
C ALA A 502 -34.98 -13.68 -40.40
N LEU A 503 -35.51 -13.47 -39.19
CA LEU A 503 -35.77 -14.56 -38.24
C LEU A 503 -36.85 -15.52 -38.74
N THR A 504 -37.94 -14.99 -39.30
CA THR A 504 -39.00 -15.82 -39.90
C THR A 504 -38.45 -16.65 -41.07
N THR A 505 -37.60 -16.05 -41.91
CA THR A 505 -36.95 -16.76 -43.02
C THR A 505 -35.99 -17.84 -42.51
N ALA A 506 -35.24 -17.57 -41.45
CA ALA A 506 -34.35 -18.55 -40.82
C ALA A 506 -35.13 -19.75 -40.23
N MET A 507 -36.31 -19.53 -39.67
CA MET A 507 -37.21 -20.61 -39.24
C MET A 507 -37.66 -21.48 -40.41
N ASP A 508 -38.06 -20.88 -41.53
CA ASP A 508 -38.48 -21.61 -42.73
C ASP A 508 -37.33 -22.47 -43.29
N ILE A 509 -36.10 -21.97 -43.22
CA ILE A 509 -34.89 -22.69 -43.67
C ILE A 509 -34.57 -23.87 -42.74
N THR A 510 -34.59 -23.66 -41.43
CA THR A 510 -34.16 -24.66 -40.44
C THR A 510 -35.25 -25.67 -40.08
N GLY A 511 -36.52 -25.34 -40.28
CA GLY A 511 -37.67 -26.13 -39.85
C GLY A 511 -37.95 -26.09 -38.34
N ASN A 512 -37.24 -25.22 -37.60
CA ASN A 512 -37.48 -24.98 -36.18
C ASN A 512 -38.66 -24.04 -35.96
N SER A 513 -39.41 -24.23 -34.86
CA SER A 513 -40.61 -23.43 -34.55
C SER A 513 -40.34 -22.53 -33.34
N ILE A 514 -40.45 -21.22 -33.54
CA ILE A 514 -40.52 -20.18 -32.50
C ILE A 514 -41.93 -19.55 -32.60
N ASP A 515 -42.51 -19.12 -31.48
CA ASP A 515 -43.83 -18.51 -31.49
C ASP A 515 -43.82 -17.21 -32.31
N ILE A 516 -44.76 -17.08 -33.25
CA ILE A 516 -44.83 -15.94 -34.15
C ILE A 516 -45.22 -14.65 -33.42
N ASP A 517 -45.98 -14.75 -32.33
CA ASP A 517 -46.37 -13.60 -31.52
C ASP A 517 -45.15 -13.04 -30.77
N ASP A 518 -44.24 -13.91 -30.31
CA ASP A 518 -42.97 -13.50 -29.70
C ASP A 518 -42.06 -12.79 -30.71
N ILE A 519 -42.01 -13.27 -31.97
CA ILE A 519 -41.26 -12.59 -33.05
C ILE A 519 -41.88 -11.24 -33.37
N ASN A 520 -43.21 -11.16 -33.41
CA ASN A 520 -43.93 -9.91 -33.68
C ASN A 520 -43.73 -8.87 -32.57
N ALA A 521 -43.45 -9.29 -31.34
CA ALA A 521 -43.16 -8.43 -30.20
C ALA A 521 -41.76 -7.78 -30.25
N LEU A 522 -40.81 -8.35 -31.02
CA LEU A 522 -39.48 -7.77 -31.20
C LEU A 522 -39.54 -6.40 -31.90
N SER A 523 -38.46 -5.62 -31.85
CA SER A 523 -38.26 -4.43 -32.69
C SER A 523 -37.40 -4.74 -33.93
N ASN A 524 -37.36 -3.82 -34.89
CA ASN A 524 -36.54 -3.93 -36.11
C ASN A 524 -35.32 -2.99 -35.99
N ASP A 525 -34.52 -3.22 -34.96
CA ASP A 525 -33.34 -2.44 -34.58
C ASP A 525 -32.37 -3.35 -33.80
N VAL A 526 -31.31 -2.79 -33.23
CA VAL A 526 -30.30 -3.55 -32.46
C VAL A 526 -30.90 -4.22 -31.22
N LYS A 527 -31.88 -3.59 -30.56
CA LYS A 527 -32.59 -4.18 -29.42
C LYS A 527 -33.32 -5.44 -29.83
N GLY A 528 -34.11 -5.37 -30.91
CA GLY A 528 -34.83 -6.52 -31.42
C GLY A 528 -33.90 -7.62 -31.92
N TRP A 529 -32.77 -7.25 -32.54
CA TRP A 529 -31.74 -8.20 -32.96
C TRP A 529 -31.16 -8.96 -31.76
N ALA A 530 -30.80 -8.26 -30.68
CA ALA A 530 -30.24 -8.90 -29.50
C ALA A 530 -31.30 -9.77 -28.78
N GLN A 531 -32.53 -9.27 -28.63
CA GLN A 531 -33.65 -10.02 -28.05
C GLN A 531 -34.05 -11.26 -28.88
N ALA A 532 -33.87 -11.21 -30.21
CA ALA A 532 -34.08 -12.39 -31.07
C ALA A 532 -33.15 -13.56 -30.68
N HIS A 533 -31.91 -13.28 -30.27
CA HIS A 533 -30.98 -14.33 -29.83
C HIS A 533 -31.45 -14.99 -28.53
N HIS A 534 -31.93 -14.19 -27.59
CA HIS A 534 -32.54 -14.69 -26.35
C HIS A 534 -33.75 -15.57 -26.63
N LEU A 535 -34.63 -15.13 -27.54
CA LEU A 535 -35.80 -15.91 -27.95
C LEU A 535 -35.41 -17.25 -28.59
N ILE A 536 -34.40 -17.26 -29.48
CA ILE A 536 -33.88 -18.48 -30.10
C ILE A 536 -33.34 -19.45 -29.04
N ILE A 537 -32.50 -18.96 -28.13
CA ILE A 537 -31.86 -19.82 -27.11
C ILE A 537 -32.89 -20.33 -26.11
N ALA A 538 -33.77 -19.46 -25.60
CA ALA A 538 -34.82 -19.86 -24.66
C ALA A 538 -35.78 -20.92 -25.26
N THR A 539 -36.03 -20.85 -26.57
CA THR A 539 -36.92 -21.80 -27.25
C THR A 539 -36.21 -23.13 -27.56
N LEU A 540 -34.99 -23.07 -28.11
CA LEU A 540 -34.31 -24.25 -28.65
C LEU A 540 -33.37 -24.93 -27.64
N ALA A 541 -32.90 -24.20 -26.63
CA ALA A 541 -31.99 -24.67 -25.58
C ALA A 541 -32.42 -24.20 -24.17
N PRO A 542 -33.64 -24.52 -23.70
CA PRO A 542 -34.18 -24.01 -22.43
C PRO A 542 -33.44 -24.50 -21.16
N GLN A 543 -32.45 -25.38 -21.30
CA GLN A 543 -31.61 -25.87 -20.20
C GLN A 543 -30.19 -25.30 -20.26
N ALA A 544 -29.84 -24.57 -21.31
CA ALA A 544 -28.57 -23.90 -21.45
C ALA A 544 -28.62 -22.56 -20.72
N SER A 545 -27.63 -22.29 -19.87
CA SER A 545 -27.36 -20.94 -19.41
C SER A 545 -26.64 -20.17 -20.51
N TYR A 546 -26.90 -18.87 -20.68
CA TYR A 546 -26.26 -18.09 -21.74
C TYR A 546 -25.89 -16.67 -21.35
N GLY A 547 -24.90 -16.13 -22.06
CA GLY A 547 -24.37 -14.79 -21.81
C GLY A 547 -23.80 -14.13 -23.06
N TRP A 548 -23.76 -12.80 -23.04
CA TRP A 548 -23.14 -12.01 -24.12
C TRP A 548 -21.66 -11.77 -23.84
N SER A 549 -20.82 -11.84 -24.88
CA SER A 549 -19.41 -11.47 -24.78
C SER A 549 -19.21 -9.97 -24.95
N LEU A 550 -18.43 -9.37 -24.06
CA LEU A 550 -17.91 -8.01 -24.13
C LEU A 550 -16.39 -8.03 -24.10
N SER A 551 -15.76 -7.06 -24.74
CA SER A 551 -14.30 -6.94 -24.75
C SER A 551 -13.83 -6.01 -23.63
N ILE A 552 -12.79 -6.42 -22.88
CA ILE A 552 -12.02 -5.50 -22.03
C ILE A 552 -11.19 -4.61 -22.97
N GLY A 553 -11.68 -3.39 -23.15
CA GLY A 553 -11.14 -2.39 -24.06
C GLY A 553 -9.80 -1.80 -23.64
N ASP A 554 -9.40 -0.75 -24.37
CA ASP A 554 -8.09 -0.11 -24.18
C ASP A 554 -8.05 0.81 -22.95
N PHE A 555 -9.21 1.28 -22.44
CA PHE A 555 -9.32 2.01 -21.16
C PHE A 555 -8.56 1.30 -20.02
N ALA A 556 -8.51 -0.03 -20.04
CA ALA A 556 -7.81 -0.81 -19.02
C ALA A 556 -6.30 -0.52 -18.97
N PHE A 557 -5.70 0.02 -20.04
CA PHE A 557 -4.29 0.43 -20.07
C PHE A 557 -4.05 1.81 -19.46
N ASP A 558 -5.09 2.63 -19.31
CA ASP A 558 -5.02 3.99 -18.82
C ASP A 558 -4.88 4.04 -17.29
N THR A 559 -4.50 5.21 -16.80
CA THR A 559 -4.44 5.47 -15.36
C THR A 559 -5.77 6.00 -14.89
N HIS A 560 -6.32 5.37 -13.86
CA HIS A 560 -7.57 5.80 -13.23
C HIS A 560 -7.31 6.14 -11.77
N SER A 561 -7.89 7.26 -11.32
CA SER A 561 -7.82 7.71 -9.93
C SER A 561 -8.48 6.70 -8.99
N GLY A 562 -9.61 6.13 -9.41
CA GLY A 562 -10.42 5.18 -8.66
C GLY A 562 -11.64 4.69 -9.44
N ARG A 563 -12.66 4.21 -8.72
CA ARG A 563 -13.85 3.55 -9.28
C ARG A 563 -14.63 4.46 -10.23
N GLN A 564 -14.86 5.71 -9.82
CA GLN A 564 -15.62 6.68 -10.64
C GLN A 564 -14.93 6.96 -11.98
N SER A 565 -13.59 7.07 -12.00
CA SER A 565 -12.83 7.30 -13.23
C SER A 565 -12.97 6.14 -14.23
N VAL A 566 -12.99 4.87 -13.76
CA VAL A 566 -13.28 3.71 -14.63
C VAL A 566 -14.73 3.72 -15.12
N TRP A 567 -15.66 4.16 -14.27
CA TRP A 567 -17.07 4.26 -14.62
C TRP A 567 -17.31 5.25 -15.76
N ASP A 568 -16.76 6.46 -15.61
CA ASP A 568 -16.92 7.55 -16.57
C ASP A 568 -16.25 7.22 -17.91
N GLU A 569 -15.09 6.54 -17.89
CA GLU A 569 -14.36 6.18 -19.10
C GLU A 569 -14.99 5.01 -19.88
N ALA A 570 -15.55 4.00 -19.19
CA ALA A 570 -15.93 2.75 -19.86
C ALA A 570 -17.25 2.13 -19.39
N SER A 571 -17.45 1.98 -18.07
CA SER A 571 -18.56 1.18 -17.56
C SER A 571 -19.92 1.80 -17.87
N VAL A 572 -20.04 3.13 -17.81
CA VAL A 572 -21.30 3.86 -18.05
C VAL A 572 -21.87 3.59 -19.43
N PHE A 573 -21.02 3.56 -20.47
CA PHE A 573 -21.45 3.31 -21.85
C PHE A 573 -21.93 1.87 -22.05
N THR A 574 -21.24 0.92 -21.42
CA THR A 574 -21.63 -0.49 -21.47
C THR A 574 -22.93 -0.72 -20.70
N ALA A 575 -23.04 -0.16 -19.49
CA ALA A 575 -24.24 -0.23 -18.65
C ALA A 575 -25.48 0.34 -19.36
N ASP A 576 -25.36 1.54 -19.93
CA ASP A 576 -26.41 2.20 -20.70
C ASP A 576 -26.86 1.37 -21.91
N LEU A 577 -25.91 0.81 -22.67
CA LEU A 577 -26.24 -0.07 -23.79
C LEU A 577 -27.00 -1.31 -23.31
N LEU A 578 -26.52 -1.99 -22.27
CA LEU A 578 -27.15 -3.23 -21.78
C LEU A 578 -28.56 -2.97 -21.22
N ASP A 579 -28.80 -1.84 -20.56
CA ASP A 579 -30.14 -1.45 -20.09
C ASP A 579 -31.09 -1.17 -21.27
N LYS A 580 -30.65 -0.40 -22.27
CA LYS A 580 -31.44 -0.09 -23.47
C LYS A 580 -31.82 -1.33 -24.27
N LEU A 581 -30.90 -2.29 -24.36
CA LEU A 581 -31.15 -3.57 -25.03
C LEU A 581 -32.01 -4.53 -24.19
N GLU A 582 -32.20 -4.25 -22.89
CA GLU A 582 -32.98 -5.04 -21.94
C GLU A 582 -32.53 -6.49 -21.81
N LEU A 583 -31.22 -6.75 -21.95
CA LEU A 583 -30.68 -8.12 -22.01
C LEU A 583 -30.63 -8.82 -20.64
N TYR A 584 -30.65 -8.06 -19.57
CA TYR A 584 -30.45 -8.56 -18.21
C TYR A 584 -31.55 -8.10 -17.23
N LYS A 585 -32.64 -7.49 -17.73
CA LYS A 585 -33.75 -7.03 -16.88
C LYS A 585 -34.33 -8.21 -16.09
N ALA A 586 -34.44 -8.04 -14.77
CA ALA A 586 -34.78 -9.13 -13.84
C ALA A 586 -36.16 -9.74 -14.10
N ASP A 587 -37.10 -8.97 -14.64
CA ASP A 587 -38.47 -9.38 -15.00
C ASP A 587 -38.62 -9.87 -16.45
N ALA A 588 -37.56 -9.77 -17.27
CA ALA A 588 -37.58 -10.29 -18.63
C ALA A 588 -37.58 -11.83 -18.62
N ALA A 589 -38.53 -12.43 -19.35
CA ALA A 589 -38.72 -13.88 -19.37
C ALA A 589 -37.49 -14.65 -19.86
N ASN A 590 -36.72 -14.06 -20.78
CA ASN A 590 -35.57 -14.67 -21.44
C ASN A 590 -34.29 -13.84 -21.21
N LYS A 591 -34.06 -13.35 -19.99
CA LYS A 591 -32.81 -12.63 -19.69
C LYS A 591 -31.59 -13.55 -19.81
N ALA A 592 -30.42 -12.99 -20.10
CA ALA A 592 -29.17 -13.73 -20.03
C ALA A 592 -28.75 -14.00 -18.57
N ASP A 593 -28.03 -15.09 -18.35
CA ASP A 593 -27.65 -15.61 -17.02
C ASP A 593 -26.29 -15.10 -16.54
N PHE A 594 -25.40 -14.72 -17.47
CA PHE A 594 -24.08 -14.19 -17.15
C PHE A 594 -23.60 -13.21 -18.24
N VAL A 595 -22.57 -12.42 -17.92
CA VAL A 595 -21.81 -11.62 -18.89
C VAL A 595 -20.45 -12.27 -19.11
N ALA A 596 -20.03 -12.51 -20.34
CA ALA A 596 -18.69 -13.01 -20.64
C ALA A 596 -17.76 -11.85 -21.01
N PHE A 597 -16.61 -11.72 -20.37
CA PHE A 597 -15.60 -10.72 -20.70
C PHE A 597 -14.38 -11.38 -21.32
N THR A 598 -13.89 -10.81 -22.41
CA THR A 598 -12.69 -11.30 -23.12
C THR A 598 -11.58 -10.26 -23.10
N LYS A 599 -10.32 -10.71 -23.18
CA LYS A 599 -9.16 -9.82 -23.36
C LYS A 599 -8.43 -10.21 -24.63
N SER A 600 -8.22 -9.25 -25.54
CA SER A 600 -7.55 -9.56 -26.80
C SER A 600 -6.07 -9.90 -26.62
N SER A 601 -5.66 -11.05 -27.15
CA SER A 601 -4.24 -11.44 -27.23
C SER A 601 -3.40 -10.58 -28.18
N SER A 602 -4.04 -9.72 -29.01
CA SER A 602 -3.34 -8.78 -29.89
C SER A 602 -2.83 -7.53 -29.15
N THR A 603 -3.43 -7.21 -28.01
CA THR A 603 -3.01 -6.09 -27.15
C THR A 603 -1.91 -6.52 -26.19
N ALA A 604 -1.18 -5.56 -25.61
CA ALA A 604 -0.14 -5.87 -24.63
C ALA A 604 -0.72 -6.56 -23.38
N ALA A 605 0.15 -7.27 -22.63
CA ALA A 605 -0.27 -7.81 -21.35
C ALA A 605 -0.56 -6.66 -20.37
N LEU A 606 -1.68 -6.76 -19.65
CA LEU A 606 -2.02 -5.80 -18.60
C LEU A 606 -1.08 -5.97 -17.40
N SER A 607 -0.65 -4.85 -16.81
CA SER A 607 -0.01 -4.80 -15.50
C SER A 607 -0.99 -5.17 -14.37
N ASN A 608 -0.52 -5.27 -13.12
CA ASN A 608 -1.39 -5.53 -11.98
C ASN A 608 -2.42 -4.40 -11.77
N GLU A 609 -2.02 -3.15 -11.97
CA GLU A 609 -2.91 -1.99 -11.87
C GLU A 609 -3.92 -1.96 -13.01
N GLN A 610 -3.47 -2.25 -14.23
CA GLN A 610 -4.35 -2.32 -15.40
C GLN A 610 -5.37 -3.48 -15.29
N TRP A 611 -4.98 -4.60 -14.68
CA TRP A 611 -5.94 -5.66 -14.33
C TRP A 611 -6.92 -5.25 -13.22
N HIS A 612 -6.51 -4.38 -12.29
CA HIS A 612 -7.43 -3.82 -11.32
C HIS A 612 -8.51 -2.97 -12.01
N ASN A 613 -8.13 -2.12 -12.96
CA ASN A 613 -9.06 -1.32 -13.77
C ASN A 613 -10.00 -2.22 -14.58
N ALA A 614 -9.46 -3.26 -15.23
CA ALA A 614 -10.24 -4.23 -15.97
C ALA A 614 -11.26 -4.98 -15.09
N LEU A 615 -10.87 -5.41 -13.90
CA LEU A 615 -11.77 -6.09 -12.96
C LEU A 615 -12.78 -5.14 -12.31
N GLU A 616 -12.43 -3.86 -12.15
CA GLU A 616 -13.37 -2.83 -11.71
C GLU A 616 -14.45 -2.59 -12.78
N TYR A 617 -14.08 -2.49 -14.06
CA TYR A 617 -15.05 -2.44 -15.16
C TYR A 617 -15.98 -3.65 -15.18
N VAL A 618 -15.42 -4.86 -15.07
CA VAL A 618 -16.22 -6.11 -14.97
C VAL A 618 -17.21 -6.00 -13.82
N LYS A 619 -16.74 -5.58 -12.64
CA LYS A 619 -17.56 -5.43 -11.44
C LYS A 619 -18.67 -4.40 -11.63
N GLN A 620 -18.35 -3.22 -12.14
CA GLN A 620 -19.30 -2.11 -12.30
C GLN A 620 -20.41 -2.43 -13.29
N VAL A 621 -20.07 -3.02 -14.43
CA VAL A 621 -21.06 -3.47 -15.42
C VAL A 621 -21.97 -4.54 -14.82
N THR A 622 -21.40 -5.51 -14.11
CA THR A 622 -22.18 -6.62 -13.52
C THR A 622 -22.97 -6.25 -12.28
N ASP A 623 -22.51 -5.29 -11.46
CA ASP A 623 -23.28 -4.71 -10.36
C ASP A 623 -24.49 -3.94 -10.93
N PHE A 624 -24.31 -3.19 -12.02
CA PHE A 624 -25.37 -2.46 -12.69
C PHE A 624 -26.46 -3.39 -13.28
N VAL A 625 -26.06 -4.44 -14.00
CA VAL A 625 -27.03 -5.42 -14.56
C VAL A 625 -27.42 -6.53 -13.57
N ASN A 626 -26.90 -6.50 -12.34
CA ASN A 626 -27.09 -7.50 -11.29
C ASN A 626 -26.97 -8.96 -11.79
N THR A 627 -25.88 -9.26 -12.50
CA THR A 627 -25.66 -10.54 -13.20
C THR A 627 -24.19 -10.95 -13.13
N PRO A 628 -23.84 -12.22 -12.82
CA PRO A 628 -22.44 -12.62 -12.63
C PRO A 628 -21.62 -12.63 -13.94
N ALA A 629 -20.29 -12.58 -13.80
CA ALA A 629 -19.33 -12.53 -14.89
C ALA A 629 -18.55 -13.84 -15.11
N MET A 630 -18.25 -14.14 -16.37
CA MET A 630 -17.23 -15.10 -16.78
C MET A 630 -16.09 -14.35 -17.45
N LEU A 631 -14.84 -14.69 -17.16
CA LEU A 631 -13.70 -14.28 -17.98
C LEU A 631 -13.43 -15.39 -19.02
N ASP A 632 -13.80 -15.15 -20.28
CA ASP A 632 -13.71 -16.13 -21.38
C ASP A 632 -12.47 -15.87 -22.26
N LYS A 633 -11.82 -16.96 -22.70
CA LYS A 633 -10.65 -16.94 -23.62
C LYS A 633 -9.56 -15.95 -23.20
N ILE A 634 -9.26 -15.91 -21.91
CA ILE A 634 -8.22 -15.04 -21.38
C ILE A 634 -6.84 -15.51 -21.90
N PRO A 635 -6.01 -14.62 -22.48
CA PRO A 635 -4.72 -15.01 -23.03
C PRO A 635 -3.78 -15.55 -21.95
N THR A 636 -3.50 -16.85 -22.02
CA THR A 636 -2.72 -17.60 -21.03
C THR A 636 -1.35 -16.96 -20.79
N LYS A 637 -0.66 -16.57 -21.87
CA LYS A 637 0.66 -15.94 -21.81
C LYS A 637 0.66 -14.60 -21.08
N GLN A 638 -0.45 -13.88 -21.07
CA GLN A 638 -0.55 -12.53 -20.51
C GLN A 638 -1.08 -12.54 -19.08
N ALA A 639 -2.02 -13.44 -18.77
CA ALA A 639 -2.83 -13.32 -17.56
C ALA A 639 -2.68 -14.49 -16.57
N ALA A 640 -2.17 -15.65 -16.99
CA ALA A 640 -2.06 -16.82 -16.11
C ALA A 640 -1.25 -16.51 -14.84
N ARG A 641 -0.17 -15.73 -14.98
CA ARG A 641 0.65 -15.31 -13.84
C ARG A 641 -0.08 -14.37 -12.88
N TYR A 642 -0.90 -13.45 -13.40
CA TYR A 642 -1.69 -12.53 -12.58
C TYR A 642 -2.76 -13.29 -11.78
N PHE A 643 -3.62 -14.06 -12.45
CA PHE A 643 -4.72 -14.75 -11.76
C PHE A 643 -4.24 -15.88 -10.87
N MET A 644 -3.30 -16.70 -11.35
CA MET A 644 -2.85 -17.87 -10.59
C MET A 644 -1.70 -17.57 -9.62
N GLY A 645 -1.07 -16.41 -9.75
CA GLY A 645 0.11 -16.04 -8.97
C GLY A 645 1.35 -16.88 -9.31
N ASP A 646 2.50 -16.51 -8.75
CA ASP A 646 3.69 -17.38 -8.68
C ASP A 646 3.61 -18.33 -7.48
N LYS A 647 2.82 -17.95 -6.48
CA LYS A 647 2.42 -18.70 -5.29
C LYS A 647 0.93 -18.49 -5.08
N THR A 648 0.28 -19.38 -4.36
CA THR A 648 -1.14 -19.24 -4.00
C THR A 648 -1.45 -17.94 -3.26
N SER A 649 -0.58 -17.48 -2.35
CA SER A 649 -0.69 -16.17 -1.69
C SER A 649 -0.74 -14.98 -2.64
N LYS A 650 -0.24 -15.12 -3.87
CA LYS A 650 -0.17 -14.04 -4.87
C LYS A 650 -1.27 -14.15 -5.93
N SER A 651 -2.11 -15.17 -5.85
CA SER A 651 -3.22 -15.37 -6.77
C SER A 651 -4.25 -14.24 -6.64
N GLN A 652 -4.80 -13.82 -7.78
CA GLN A 652 -5.87 -12.81 -7.87
C GLN A 652 -7.24 -13.45 -8.09
N ILE A 653 -7.38 -14.76 -7.84
CA ILE A 653 -8.65 -15.49 -7.95
C ILE A 653 -9.71 -14.90 -7.01
N ARG A 654 -9.36 -14.59 -5.76
CA ARG A 654 -10.29 -13.95 -4.79
C ARG A 654 -10.79 -12.60 -5.30
N LYS A 655 -9.87 -11.78 -5.82
CA LYS A 655 -10.19 -10.47 -6.40
C LYS A 655 -11.12 -10.61 -7.61
N ALA A 656 -10.93 -11.63 -8.45
CA ALA A 656 -11.85 -11.92 -9.55
C ALA A 656 -13.26 -12.25 -9.04
N ALA A 657 -13.41 -13.11 -8.02
CA ALA A 657 -14.72 -13.40 -7.44
C ALA A 657 -15.37 -12.19 -6.75
N PHE A 658 -14.59 -11.32 -6.12
CA PHE A 658 -15.09 -10.06 -5.60
C PHE A 658 -15.61 -9.14 -6.72
N SER A 659 -14.97 -9.19 -7.89
CA SER A 659 -15.43 -8.55 -9.14
C SER A 659 -16.49 -9.37 -9.90
N ASN A 660 -17.34 -10.08 -9.16
CA ASN A 660 -18.45 -10.88 -9.66
C ASN A 660 -18.09 -12.00 -10.64
N VAL A 661 -16.82 -12.44 -10.71
CA VAL A 661 -16.40 -13.52 -11.62
C VAL A 661 -16.65 -14.90 -11.00
N PHE A 662 -17.45 -15.74 -11.65
CA PHE A 662 -17.63 -17.14 -11.24
C PHE A 662 -16.71 -18.13 -11.98
N ALA A 663 -16.17 -17.73 -13.15
CA ALA A 663 -15.30 -18.58 -13.95
C ALA A 663 -14.22 -17.81 -14.72
N ILE A 664 -13.01 -18.39 -14.81
CA ILE A 664 -11.87 -17.91 -15.60
C ILE A 664 -11.44 -19.02 -16.56
N LEU A 665 -11.65 -18.80 -17.86
CA LEU A 665 -11.32 -19.74 -18.93
C LEU A 665 -10.14 -19.20 -19.75
N PHE A 666 -9.02 -19.89 -19.70
CA PHE A 666 -7.82 -19.54 -20.46
C PHE A 666 -7.86 -20.07 -21.90
N ASP A 667 -7.22 -19.35 -22.82
CA ASP A 667 -7.25 -19.66 -24.26
C ASP A 667 -6.38 -20.87 -24.67
N LYS A 668 -5.39 -21.25 -23.86
CA LYS A 668 -4.36 -22.24 -24.19
C LYS A 668 -3.91 -23.04 -22.98
N ASP A 669 -3.45 -24.25 -23.25
CA ASP A 669 -2.75 -25.05 -22.25
C ASP A 669 -1.27 -24.68 -22.18
N THR A 670 -0.74 -24.65 -20.96
CA THR A 670 0.71 -24.67 -20.71
C THR A 670 0.97 -25.59 -19.51
N ALA A 671 2.16 -26.19 -19.44
CA ALA A 671 2.52 -27.04 -18.29
C ALA A 671 2.47 -26.26 -16.96
N GLU A 672 2.89 -24.99 -16.98
CA GLU A 672 2.82 -24.10 -15.83
C GLU A 672 1.38 -23.82 -15.40
N LEU A 673 0.51 -23.40 -16.33
CA LEU A 673 -0.91 -23.17 -16.00
C LEU A 673 -1.58 -24.45 -15.50
N THR A 674 -1.31 -25.60 -16.12
CA THR A 674 -1.88 -26.89 -15.73
C THR A 674 -1.54 -27.21 -14.27
N SER A 675 -0.25 -27.09 -13.91
CA SER A 675 0.20 -27.32 -12.53
C SER A 675 -0.43 -26.34 -11.53
N LYS A 676 -0.61 -25.07 -11.92
CA LYS A 676 -1.27 -24.06 -11.08
C LYS A 676 -2.76 -24.33 -10.90
N ILE A 677 -3.45 -24.78 -11.95
CA ILE A 677 -4.85 -25.20 -11.86
C ILE A 677 -4.97 -26.43 -10.96
N GLU A 678 -4.13 -27.45 -11.14
CA GLU A 678 -4.12 -28.64 -10.28
C GLU A 678 -3.91 -28.28 -8.81
N HIS A 679 -3.02 -27.33 -8.53
CA HIS A 679 -2.80 -26.84 -7.17
C HIS A 679 -4.04 -26.10 -6.61
N TYR A 680 -4.66 -25.21 -7.40
CA TYR A 680 -5.91 -24.55 -7.02
C TYR A 680 -7.04 -25.54 -6.72
N GLN A 681 -7.14 -26.64 -7.48
CA GLN A 681 -8.18 -27.66 -7.27
C GLN A 681 -8.10 -28.34 -5.90
N ALA A 682 -6.95 -28.29 -5.21
CA ALA A 682 -6.78 -28.81 -3.85
C ALA A 682 -7.38 -27.91 -2.76
N ALA A 683 -7.56 -26.61 -3.04
CA ALA A 683 -8.11 -25.62 -2.12
C ALA A 683 -9.00 -24.63 -2.89
N LYS A 684 -10.16 -25.13 -3.33
CA LYS A 684 -11.11 -24.33 -4.13
C LYS A 684 -11.70 -23.21 -3.30
N MET A 685 -11.93 -22.08 -3.97
CA MET A 685 -12.64 -20.97 -3.35
C MET A 685 -14.15 -21.18 -3.52
N PRO A 686 -14.90 -21.36 -2.43
CA PRO A 686 -16.36 -21.38 -2.49
C PRO A 686 -16.88 -19.98 -2.84
N LEU A 687 -17.92 -19.93 -3.66
CA LEU A 687 -18.57 -18.69 -4.08
C LEU A 687 -19.87 -18.42 -3.32
N TYR A 688 -20.50 -19.47 -2.82
CA TYR A 688 -21.75 -19.46 -2.08
C TYR A 688 -21.99 -20.83 -1.42
N TYR A 689 -22.82 -20.86 -0.39
CA TYR A 689 -23.16 -22.09 0.33
C TYR A 689 -24.61 -22.50 0.07
N VAL A 690 -24.82 -23.75 -0.35
CA VAL A 690 -26.13 -24.33 -0.67
C VAL A 690 -26.52 -25.44 0.33
N GLY A 691 -25.91 -25.47 1.52
CA GLY A 691 -26.05 -26.62 2.42
C GLY A 691 -27.48 -26.96 2.84
N LYS A 692 -27.63 -28.15 3.43
CA LYS A 692 -28.90 -28.58 4.04
C LYS A 692 -29.17 -27.73 5.29
N THR A 693 -29.84 -26.59 5.12
CA THR A 693 -30.55 -25.80 6.15
C THR A 693 -29.97 -25.95 7.57
N THR A 694 -28.81 -25.36 7.83
CA THR A 694 -28.30 -25.18 9.20
C THR A 694 -29.06 -24.08 9.96
N GLU A 695 -29.83 -23.24 9.26
CA GLU A 695 -30.57 -22.12 9.85
C GLU A 695 -31.97 -22.46 10.43
N SER A 696 -32.51 -23.67 10.23
CA SER A 696 -33.87 -24.00 10.73
C SER A 696 -33.90 -24.78 12.05
N GLY A 697 -32.73 -25.06 12.64
CA GLY A 697 -32.64 -25.72 13.94
C GLY A 697 -32.96 -24.78 15.10
N ASN A 698 -33.58 -25.31 16.15
CA ASN A 698 -33.70 -24.61 17.42
C ASN A 698 -32.32 -24.18 17.95
N LEU A 699 -32.24 -23.03 18.64
CA LEU A 699 -30.98 -22.54 19.22
C LEU A 699 -30.34 -23.58 20.14
N THR A 700 -31.14 -24.22 20.98
CA THR A 700 -30.70 -25.28 21.91
C THR A 700 -31.61 -26.50 21.84
N VAL A 701 -31.18 -27.60 22.45
CA VAL A 701 -32.05 -28.77 22.70
C VAL A 701 -33.17 -28.50 23.71
N ILE A 702 -33.08 -27.44 24.52
CA ILE A 702 -34.04 -27.10 25.58
C ILE A 702 -35.21 -26.28 25.00
N GLU A 703 -36.34 -26.94 24.72
CA GLU A 703 -37.53 -26.30 24.14
C GLU A 703 -38.04 -25.10 24.94
N ALA A 704 -38.00 -25.18 26.27
CA ALA A 704 -38.42 -24.08 27.14
C ALA A 704 -37.56 -22.83 26.95
N LEU A 705 -36.23 -22.97 26.85
CA LEU A 705 -35.31 -21.86 26.59
C LEU A 705 -35.61 -21.19 25.25
N ASN A 706 -35.73 -22.00 24.19
CA ASN A 706 -36.02 -21.49 22.84
C ASN A 706 -37.33 -20.69 22.80
N ARG A 707 -38.38 -21.20 23.45
CA ARG A 707 -39.67 -20.53 23.55
C ARG A 707 -39.58 -19.22 24.35
N GLU A 708 -38.86 -19.23 25.47
CA GLU A 708 -38.68 -18.03 26.31
C GLU A 708 -37.91 -16.93 25.57
N LEU A 709 -36.84 -17.28 24.84
CA LEU A 709 -36.08 -16.33 24.02
C LEU A 709 -36.90 -15.81 22.83
N ALA A 710 -37.71 -16.65 22.19
CA ALA A 710 -38.62 -16.21 21.13
C ALA A 710 -39.67 -15.21 21.67
N ASN A 711 -40.25 -15.49 22.85
CA ASN A 711 -41.25 -14.61 23.48
C ASN A 711 -40.65 -13.30 24.01
N ALA A 712 -39.34 -13.22 24.20
CA ALA A 712 -38.67 -12.00 24.67
C ALA A 712 -38.55 -10.92 23.58
N ALA A 713 -38.87 -11.22 22.31
CA ALA A 713 -38.61 -10.33 21.17
C ALA A 713 -39.18 -8.92 21.35
N ASP A 714 -40.46 -8.79 21.70
CA ASP A 714 -41.11 -7.49 21.88
C ASP A 714 -40.52 -6.73 23.07
N ALA A 715 -40.26 -7.44 24.17
CA ALA A 715 -39.65 -6.83 25.35
C ALA A 715 -38.25 -6.30 25.03
N MET A 716 -37.40 -7.11 24.40
CA MET A 716 -36.02 -6.75 24.06
C MET A 716 -35.98 -5.58 23.07
N ASN A 717 -36.77 -5.63 21.99
CA ASN A 717 -36.79 -4.56 20.98
C ASN A 717 -37.28 -3.20 21.52
N ASN A 718 -38.12 -3.20 22.56
CA ASN A 718 -38.75 -1.99 23.10
C ASN A 718 -38.19 -1.54 24.46
N THR A 719 -37.19 -2.25 25.01
CA THR A 719 -36.58 -1.89 26.32
C THR A 719 -35.07 -1.96 26.31
N ALA A 720 -34.48 -3.05 25.80
CA ALA A 720 -33.02 -3.22 25.77
C ALA A 720 -32.41 -2.61 24.50
N PHE A 721 -33.07 -2.78 23.35
CA PHE A 721 -32.53 -2.32 22.05
C PHE A 721 -33.02 -0.91 21.72
N LEU A 722 -32.74 0.02 22.64
CA LEU A 722 -33.10 1.43 22.51
C LEU A 722 -31.87 2.27 22.20
N TYR A 723 -32.07 3.33 21.43
CA TYR A 723 -31.06 4.35 21.19
C TYR A 723 -31.54 5.72 21.64
N GLU A 724 -30.57 6.58 21.96
CA GLU A 724 -30.84 7.95 22.38
C GLU A 724 -30.98 8.86 21.16
N THR A 725 -32.14 9.51 21.03
CA THR A 725 -32.38 10.51 19.99
C THR A 725 -31.74 11.85 20.37
N PRO A 726 -31.59 12.80 19.42
CA PRO A 726 -31.04 14.12 19.72
C PRO A 726 -31.89 14.95 20.70
N GLN A 727 -33.13 14.52 20.96
CA GLN A 727 -34.04 15.12 21.95
C GLN A 727 -33.95 14.40 23.32
N SER A 728 -32.91 13.58 23.53
CA SER A 728 -32.72 12.72 24.71
C SER A 728 -33.91 11.80 24.98
N GLN A 729 -34.57 11.33 23.92
CA GLN A 729 -35.61 10.31 24.01
C GLN A 729 -35.00 8.95 23.71
N TRP A 730 -35.49 7.90 24.37
CA TRP A 730 -35.11 6.52 24.08
C TRP A 730 -36.16 5.87 23.20
N VAL A 731 -35.77 5.45 21.99
CA VAL A 731 -36.68 4.82 21.03
C VAL A 731 -36.06 3.54 20.45
N PRO A 732 -36.86 2.59 19.92
CA PRO A 732 -36.34 1.33 19.38
C PRO A 732 -35.30 1.54 18.27
N SER A 733 -34.19 0.81 18.35
CA SER A 733 -33.13 0.82 17.34
C SER A 733 -33.67 0.41 15.98
N THR A 734 -33.25 1.11 14.92
CA THR A 734 -33.54 0.74 13.54
C THR A 734 -32.51 -0.23 12.97
N VAL A 735 -31.30 -0.26 13.56
CA VAL A 735 -30.17 -1.09 13.11
C VAL A 735 -30.15 -2.46 13.79
N TYR A 736 -30.45 -2.52 15.10
CA TYR A 736 -30.31 -3.73 15.92
C TYR A 736 -31.68 -4.29 16.30
N LYS A 737 -31.95 -5.52 15.85
CA LYS A 737 -33.22 -6.22 16.09
C LYS A 737 -32.96 -7.57 16.78
N TRP A 738 -33.88 -7.97 17.66
CA TRP A 738 -33.82 -9.26 18.36
C TRP A 738 -33.80 -10.46 17.41
N ALA A 739 -34.55 -10.41 16.30
CA ALA A 739 -34.57 -11.49 15.33
C ALA A 739 -33.18 -11.73 14.71
N ASP A 740 -32.50 -10.65 14.28
CA ASP A 740 -31.16 -10.71 13.71
C ASP A 740 -30.14 -11.23 14.74
N PHE A 741 -30.25 -10.78 16.00
CA PHE A 741 -29.42 -11.28 17.10
C PHE A 741 -29.60 -12.80 17.29
N MET A 742 -30.85 -13.27 17.32
CA MET A 742 -31.15 -14.69 17.52
C MET A 742 -30.63 -15.55 16.36
N LYS A 743 -30.68 -15.04 15.12
CA LYS A 743 -30.09 -15.73 13.95
C LYS A 743 -28.56 -15.83 14.09
N GLY A 744 -27.89 -14.73 14.44
CA GLY A 744 -26.45 -14.71 14.66
C GLY A 744 -26.01 -15.59 15.85
N LEU A 745 -26.74 -15.55 16.96
CA LEU A 745 -26.49 -16.40 18.13
C LEU A 745 -26.66 -17.88 17.80
N ASN A 746 -27.67 -18.24 17.00
CA ASN A 746 -27.88 -19.61 16.53
C ASN A 746 -26.68 -20.11 15.72
N ALA A 747 -26.21 -19.32 14.74
CA ALA A 747 -25.02 -19.65 13.97
C ALA A 747 -23.79 -19.83 14.87
N MET A 748 -23.55 -18.91 15.80
CA MET A 748 -22.38 -18.93 16.69
C MET A 748 -22.43 -20.03 17.76
N HIS A 749 -23.62 -20.46 18.18
CA HIS A 749 -23.78 -21.58 19.13
C HIS A 749 -23.69 -22.94 18.42
N ASN A 750 -24.43 -23.13 17.32
CA ASN A 750 -24.56 -24.43 16.68
C ASN A 750 -23.38 -24.76 15.75
N VAL A 751 -22.88 -23.76 15.03
CA VAL A 751 -21.76 -23.92 14.10
C VAL A 751 -20.46 -23.45 14.75
N GLY A 752 -20.45 -22.21 15.24
CA GLY A 752 -19.24 -21.57 15.78
C GLY A 752 -18.26 -21.13 14.68
N VAL A 753 -17.12 -20.59 15.11
CA VAL A 753 -16.05 -20.05 14.26
C VAL A 753 -14.70 -20.43 14.86
N ALA A 754 -13.75 -20.91 14.04
CA ALA A 754 -12.43 -21.36 14.49
C ALA A 754 -12.51 -22.40 15.63
N GLY A 755 -13.45 -23.34 15.55
CA GLY A 755 -13.71 -24.33 16.61
C GLY A 755 -14.38 -23.78 17.89
N ASN A 756 -14.50 -22.46 18.04
CA ASN A 756 -15.12 -21.81 19.18
C ASN A 756 -16.62 -21.63 18.96
N LYS A 757 -17.42 -21.99 19.97
CA LYS A 757 -18.88 -21.85 19.97
C LYS A 757 -19.32 -20.96 21.11
N PHE A 758 -20.38 -20.20 20.89
CA PHE A 758 -20.98 -19.42 21.98
C PHE A 758 -21.57 -20.38 23.00
N TRP A 759 -20.99 -20.41 24.20
CA TRP A 759 -21.40 -21.36 25.23
C TRP A 759 -22.75 -20.96 25.86
N LEU A 760 -23.73 -21.87 25.82
CA LEU A 760 -25.05 -21.69 26.44
C LEU A 760 -25.41 -22.80 27.44
N LEU A 761 -24.82 -23.98 27.31
CA LEU A 761 -25.26 -25.18 28.02
C LEU A 761 -24.08 -25.95 28.63
N ASP A 762 -24.32 -26.51 29.81
CA ASP A 762 -23.54 -27.60 30.39
C ASP A 762 -24.36 -28.89 30.33
N GLU A 763 -23.95 -29.84 29.50
CA GLU A 763 -24.68 -31.11 29.30
C GLU A 763 -24.79 -31.95 30.58
N SER A 764 -23.98 -31.67 31.62
CA SER A 764 -24.02 -32.39 32.90
C SER A 764 -25.08 -31.88 33.88
N LEU A 765 -25.74 -30.76 33.55
CA LEU A 765 -26.70 -30.09 34.43
C LEU A 765 -28.13 -30.17 33.91
N ASP A 766 -29.09 -29.92 34.80
CA ASP A 766 -30.51 -29.93 34.48
C ASP A 766 -30.94 -28.71 33.64
N ASP A 767 -32.05 -28.86 32.91
CA ASP A 767 -32.60 -27.81 32.04
C ASP A 767 -32.82 -26.48 32.76
N ALA A 768 -33.27 -26.48 34.03
CA ALA A 768 -33.58 -25.25 34.75
C ALA A 768 -32.33 -24.47 35.13
N THR A 769 -31.22 -25.16 35.43
CA THR A 769 -29.91 -24.54 35.64
C THR A 769 -29.34 -24.01 34.33
N ASN A 770 -29.37 -24.82 33.27
CA ASN A 770 -28.89 -24.42 31.94
C ASN A 770 -29.64 -23.21 31.36
N ILE A 771 -30.96 -23.12 31.56
CA ILE A 771 -31.76 -21.95 31.16
C ILE A 771 -31.20 -20.66 31.80
N LYS A 772 -30.80 -20.71 33.07
CA LYS A 772 -30.23 -19.53 33.76
C LYS A 772 -28.84 -19.19 33.23
N TYR A 773 -27.97 -20.19 33.04
CA TYR A 773 -26.63 -19.97 32.47
C TYR A 773 -26.70 -19.34 31.09
N ALA A 774 -27.55 -19.87 30.20
CA ALA A 774 -27.75 -19.33 28.86
C ALA A 774 -28.21 -17.86 28.88
N LYS A 775 -29.22 -17.54 29.71
CA LYS A 775 -29.73 -16.17 29.83
C LYS A 775 -28.70 -15.19 30.40
N VAL A 776 -27.88 -15.63 31.36
CA VAL A 776 -26.80 -14.81 31.93
C VAL A 776 -25.68 -14.58 30.92
N ALA A 777 -25.30 -15.59 30.15
CA ALA A 777 -24.33 -15.45 29.06
C ALA A 777 -24.82 -14.45 28.00
N ILE A 778 -26.08 -14.58 27.56
CA ILE A 778 -26.72 -13.64 26.62
C ILE A 778 -26.78 -12.22 27.21
N ALA A 779 -27.19 -12.09 28.48
CA ALA A 779 -27.27 -10.78 29.12
C ALA A 779 -25.91 -10.10 29.25
N ALA A 780 -24.85 -10.86 29.56
CA ALA A 780 -23.50 -10.33 29.68
C ALA A 780 -23.03 -9.73 28.34
N PHE A 781 -23.24 -10.45 27.23
CA PHE A 781 -22.93 -9.95 25.89
C PHE A 781 -23.74 -8.70 25.53
N LEU A 782 -25.07 -8.77 25.65
CA LEU A 782 -25.96 -7.67 25.26
C LEU A 782 -25.75 -6.40 26.10
N ALA A 783 -25.37 -6.53 27.37
CA ALA A 783 -25.07 -5.38 28.21
C ALA A 783 -23.92 -4.53 27.66
N GLN A 784 -22.90 -5.18 27.09
CA GLN A 784 -21.78 -4.52 26.45
C GLN A 784 -22.23 -3.91 25.12
N SER A 785 -22.91 -4.68 24.27
CA SER A 785 -23.49 -4.21 23.00
C SER A 785 -24.36 -2.96 23.15
N MET A 786 -25.19 -2.92 24.20
CA MET A 786 -26.03 -1.77 24.53
C MET A 786 -25.22 -0.49 24.74
N GLN A 787 -24.07 -0.61 25.40
CA GLN A 787 -23.20 0.53 25.70
C GLN A 787 -22.30 0.91 24.52
N GLU A 788 -21.81 -0.06 23.75
CA GLU A 788 -20.89 0.21 22.62
C GLU A 788 -21.61 0.83 21.42
N THR A 789 -22.75 0.30 21.01
CA THR A 789 -23.26 0.54 19.64
C THR A 789 -24.75 0.80 19.56
N ILE A 790 -25.57 0.01 20.28
CA ILE A 790 -27.03 0.09 20.18
C ILE A 790 -27.53 1.47 20.63
N ARG A 791 -26.98 2.03 21.72
CA ARG A 791 -27.37 3.35 22.23
C ARG A 791 -27.18 4.49 21.20
N TYR A 792 -26.29 4.31 20.23
CA TYR A 792 -25.98 5.28 19.17
C TYR A 792 -26.71 4.98 17.86
N ASN A 793 -27.42 3.85 17.77
CA ASN A 793 -28.05 3.34 16.55
C ASN A 793 -27.06 3.25 15.37
N ALA A 794 -25.81 2.87 15.66
CA ALA A 794 -24.73 2.80 14.69
C ALA A 794 -24.06 1.41 14.75
N CYS A 795 -23.87 0.82 13.57
CA CYS A 795 -23.05 -0.37 13.33
C CYS A 795 -21.59 -0.01 13.10
N ASP A 796 -21.34 1.13 12.46
CA ASP A 796 -20.00 1.62 12.16
C ASP A 796 -19.54 2.56 13.28
N GLU A 797 -18.25 2.61 13.50
CA GLU A 797 -17.63 3.50 14.48
C GLU A 797 -17.92 4.96 14.15
N ASN A 798 -18.32 5.73 15.16
CA ASN A 798 -18.42 7.18 15.04
C ASN A 798 -17.04 7.82 15.16
N ASN A 799 -16.87 8.99 14.54
CA ASN A 799 -15.69 9.81 14.77
C ASN A 799 -15.79 10.48 16.15
N TRP A 800 -14.98 10.01 17.10
CA TRP A 800 -14.81 10.53 18.45
C TRP A 800 -13.50 11.29 18.64
N ALA A 801 -12.68 11.40 17.59
CA ALA A 801 -11.37 12.02 17.68
C ALA A 801 -11.49 13.54 17.87
N GLU A 802 -10.91 14.04 18.95
CA GLU A 802 -10.91 15.46 19.32
C GLU A 802 -9.53 15.85 19.86
N ILE A 803 -9.17 17.14 19.80
CA ILE A 803 -7.89 17.67 20.31
C ILE A 803 -7.71 17.30 21.79
N LYS A 804 -8.80 17.33 22.56
CA LYS A 804 -8.77 16.98 23.99
C LYS A 804 -8.37 15.52 24.27
N TYR A 805 -8.43 14.65 23.25
CA TYR A 805 -8.01 13.25 23.30
C TYR A 805 -6.73 12.98 22.48
N GLY A 806 -6.04 14.02 22.02
CA GLY A 806 -4.76 13.91 21.32
C GLY A 806 -4.82 13.86 19.79
N ALA A 807 -5.98 14.15 19.18
CA ALA A 807 -6.08 14.30 17.73
C ALA A 807 -5.47 15.64 17.25
N ALA A 808 -5.07 15.72 15.97
CA ALA A 808 -4.52 16.95 15.37
C ALA A 808 -5.54 18.10 15.31
N THR A 809 -6.82 17.77 15.16
CA THR A 809 -7.96 18.69 15.16
C THR A 809 -9.19 17.98 15.71
N ASP A 810 -10.27 18.71 15.97
CA ASP A 810 -11.57 18.10 16.28
C ASP A 810 -12.19 17.47 15.03
N TYR A 811 -12.66 16.23 15.17
CA TYR A 811 -13.23 15.37 14.14
C TYR A 811 -12.40 15.31 12.84
N PRO A 812 -11.11 14.92 12.93
CA PRO A 812 -10.27 14.74 11.74
C PRO A 812 -10.88 13.66 10.86
N MET A 813 -10.83 13.82 9.54
CA MET A 813 -11.31 12.79 8.62
C MET A 813 -10.41 11.54 8.67
N SER A 814 -9.14 11.67 9.08
CA SER A 814 -8.21 10.54 9.32
C SER A 814 -8.63 9.61 10.47
N ALA A 815 -9.70 9.94 11.19
CA ALA A 815 -10.29 9.04 12.20
C ALA A 815 -10.70 7.66 11.64
N SER A 816 -10.89 7.52 10.31
CA SER A 816 -11.07 6.21 9.67
C SER A 816 -9.83 5.31 9.82
N CYS A 817 -8.63 5.88 9.82
CA CYS A 817 -7.36 5.17 10.00
C CYS A 817 -7.14 4.71 11.43
N GLY A 818 -7.76 5.39 12.39
CA GLY A 818 -7.59 5.13 13.81
C GLY A 818 -8.01 6.31 14.67
N GLN A 819 -8.41 6.03 15.91
CA GLN A 819 -8.85 7.04 16.86
C GLN A 819 -8.23 6.78 18.24
N LEU A 820 -8.09 7.83 19.07
CA LEU A 820 -7.55 7.73 20.43
C LEU A 820 -6.12 7.13 20.47
N GLY A 821 -5.29 7.49 19.50
CA GLY A 821 -3.89 7.02 19.37
C GLY A 821 -3.75 5.62 18.77
N GLN A 822 -4.85 5.00 18.33
CA GLN A 822 -4.84 3.72 17.63
C GLN A 822 -4.54 3.90 16.14
N LYS A 823 -4.00 2.87 15.49
CA LYS A 823 -3.77 2.78 14.04
C LYS A 823 -4.28 1.44 13.53
N TYR A 824 -5.49 1.43 12.98
CA TYR A 824 -6.23 0.20 12.67
C TYR A 824 -5.58 -0.60 11.53
N ALA A 825 -4.93 0.06 10.58
CA ALA A 825 -4.16 -0.61 9.53
C ALA A 825 -2.94 -1.38 10.08
N ASP A 826 -2.44 -1.03 11.26
CA ASP A 826 -1.30 -1.72 11.88
C ASP A 826 -1.76 -2.93 12.72
N TYR A 827 -3.07 -3.11 12.91
CA TYR A 827 -3.64 -4.22 13.68
C TYR A 827 -3.58 -5.48 12.83
N GLY A 828 -2.46 -6.18 12.93
CA GLY A 828 -2.17 -7.29 12.03
C GLY A 828 -0.71 -7.43 11.66
N VAL A 829 0.16 -6.51 12.08
CA VAL A 829 1.59 -6.56 11.80
C VAL A 829 2.34 -7.09 13.01
N ASN A 830 3.24 -8.03 12.79
CA ASN A 830 4.22 -8.46 13.77
C ASN A 830 5.25 -7.34 13.97
N ALA A 831 5.39 -6.86 15.21
CA ALA A 831 6.27 -5.73 15.52
C ALA A 831 7.77 -6.07 15.40
N GLU A 832 8.15 -7.34 15.52
CA GLU A 832 9.53 -7.80 15.39
C GLU A 832 9.93 -8.04 13.94
N SER A 833 9.08 -8.71 13.16
CA SER A 833 9.38 -9.06 11.77
C SER A 833 8.92 -8.01 10.75
N GLY A 834 7.99 -7.14 11.11
CA GLY A 834 7.34 -6.19 10.20
C GLY A 834 6.39 -6.84 9.19
N LEU A 835 6.14 -8.15 9.29
CA LEU A 835 5.27 -8.89 8.38
C LEU A 835 3.84 -8.95 8.93
N ASP A 836 2.87 -9.08 8.03
CA ASP A 836 1.49 -9.34 8.39
C ASP A 836 1.35 -10.75 9.01
N TYR A 837 0.54 -10.85 10.06
CA TYR A 837 0.10 -12.14 10.62
C TYR A 837 -0.71 -12.91 9.58
N ALA A 838 -0.73 -14.23 9.71
CA ALA A 838 -1.30 -15.13 8.70
C ALA A 838 -2.76 -14.85 8.32
N TYR A 839 -3.57 -14.34 9.26
CA TYR A 839 -4.99 -14.02 9.05
C TYR A 839 -5.25 -12.52 8.83
N SER A 840 -4.20 -11.70 8.68
CA SER A 840 -4.41 -10.27 8.43
C SER A 840 -4.87 -10.05 7.01
N CYS A 841 -5.97 -9.31 6.85
CA CYS A 841 -6.36 -8.86 5.52
C CYS A 841 -5.19 -8.10 4.86
N PRO A 842 -4.96 -8.30 3.56
CA PRO A 842 -4.02 -7.49 2.81
C PRO A 842 -4.38 -6.00 2.92
N ARG A 843 -3.37 -5.12 2.96
CA ARG A 843 -3.62 -3.69 2.77
C ARG A 843 -4.13 -3.46 1.34
N ASP A 844 -5.16 -2.63 1.21
CA ASP A 844 -5.73 -2.24 -0.07
C ASP A 844 -5.81 -0.72 -0.16
N ASP A 845 -4.79 -0.16 -0.78
CA ASP A 845 -4.66 1.28 -1.02
C ASP A 845 -5.63 1.78 -2.09
N LYS A 846 -6.29 0.88 -2.82
CA LYS A 846 -7.32 1.20 -3.80
C LYS A 846 -8.74 1.09 -3.22
N MET A 847 -8.88 0.84 -1.91
CA MET A 847 -10.18 0.70 -1.26
C MET A 847 -10.93 2.03 -1.20
N GLU A 848 -12.14 2.04 -1.73
CA GLU A 848 -13.11 3.12 -1.62
C GLU A 848 -14.34 2.66 -0.83
N VAL A 849 -14.49 3.14 0.39
CA VAL A 849 -15.59 2.73 1.28
C VAL A 849 -15.98 3.86 2.21
N SER A 850 -17.29 4.04 2.39
CA SER A 850 -17.88 4.94 3.37
C SER A 850 -18.58 4.14 4.47
N ALA A 851 -18.60 4.68 5.69
CA ALA A 851 -19.42 4.12 6.74
C ALA A 851 -20.91 4.22 6.39
N PHE A 852 -21.65 3.13 6.60
CA PHE A 852 -23.07 3.04 6.26
C PHE A 852 -23.95 3.66 7.35
N THR A 853 -23.58 3.46 8.59
CA THR A 853 -24.27 4.02 9.75
C THR A 853 -23.37 4.97 10.52
N HIS A 854 -23.98 5.90 11.24
CA HIS A 854 -23.28 6.84 12.12
C HIS A 854 -24.31 7.44 13.09
N ALA A 855 -23.84 8.15 14.10
CA ALA A 855 -24.69 8.78 15.07
C ALA A 855 -25.38 10.03 14.52
N LYS A 856 -26.58 10.32 15.05
CA LYS A 856 -27.51 11.30 14.46
C LYS A 856 -27.80 12.52 15.34
N TRP A 857 -26.97 12.82 16.33
CA TRP A 857 -27.13 14.04 17.15
C TRP A 857 -26.96 15.32 16.32
N TYR A 858 -27.37 16.46 16.87
CA TYR A 858 -27.28 17.74 16.15
C TYR A 858 -25.81 18.10 15.88
N GLY A 859 -25.42 18.19 14.61
CA GLY A 859 -24.03 18.40 14.21
C GLY A 859 -23.14 17.17 14.37
N ALA A 860 -23.72 15.97 14.40
CA ALA A 860 -22.96 14.73 14.48
C ALA A 860 -21.93 14.62 13.34
N PRO A 861 -20.74 14.06 13.63
CA PRO A 861 -19.74 13.79 12.62
C PRO A 861 -20.32 12.98 11.46
N ALA A 862 -19.86 13.30 10.26
CA ALA A 862 -20.16 12.51 9.08
C ALA A 862 -19.67 11.06 9.25
N PRO A 863 -20.28 10.12 8.52
CA PRO A 863 -19.71 8.78 8.34
C PRO A 863 -18.23 8.87 7.95
N VAL A 864 -17.39 8.10 8.65
CA VAL A 864 -15.96 7.96 8.31
C VAL A 864 -15.79 7.27 6.96
N PHE A 865 -14.67 7.48 6.29
CA PHE A 865 -14.43 6.92 4.97
C PHE A 865 -12.95 6.63 4.69
N ALA A 866 -12.70 5.78 3.71
CA ALA A 866 -11.39 5.52 3.11
C ALA A 866 -11.48 5.68 1.60
N ALA A 867 -10.44 6.26 1.01
CA ALA A 867 -10.32 6.49 -0.43
C ALA A 867 -8.84 6.52 -0.82
N PRO A 868 -8.49 6.15 -2.06
CA PRO A 868 -7.14 6.33 -2.58
C PRO A 868 -6.76 7.82 -2.66
N ASN A 869 -5.49 8.15 -2.43
CA ASN A 869 -5.03 9.54 -2.56
C ASN A 869 -5.29 10.09 -3.96
N ALA A 870 -5.12 9.28 -5.00
CA ALA A 870 -5.40 9.68 -6.38
C ALA A 870 -6.84 10.18 -6.61
N VAL A 871 -7.84 9.57 -5.95
CA VAL A 871 -9.25 10.02 -6.01
C VAL A 871 -9.43 11.38 -5.34
N LEU A 872 -8.80 11.57 -4.18
CA LEU A 872 -8.93 12.82 -3.42
C LEU A 872 -8.13 13.95 -4.07
N GLU A 873 -6.96 13.66 -4.66
CA GLU A 873 -6.13 14.61 -5.39
C GLU A 873 -6.80 15.11 -6.67
N GLU A 874 -7.35 14.20 -7.49
CA GLU A 874 -8.10 14.56 -8.70
C GLU A 874 -9.24 15.54 -8.40
N ARG A 875 -9.87 15.40 -7.24
CA ARG A 875 -10.96 16.26 -6.77
C ARG A 875 -10.50 17.50 -5.99
N GLY A 876 -9.19 17.71 -5.80
CA GLY A 876 -8.65 18.83 -5.03
C GLY A 876 -8.99 18.80 -3.53
N LEU A 877 -9.20 17.62 -2.97
CA LEU A 877 -9.63 17.40 -1.58
C LEU A 877 -8.44 17.19 -0.62
N LEU A 878 -7.21 17.09 -1.12
CA LEU A 878 -6.00 17.05 -0.29
C LEU A 878 -5.31 18.41 -0.24
N VAL A 879 -4.81 18.76 0.95
CA VAL A 879 -3.94 19.93 1.16
C VAL A 879 -2.63 19.42 1.75
N ASN A 880 -1.52 19.59 1.02
CA ASN A 880 -0.20 19.02 1.37
C ASN A 880 -0.25 17.50 1.63
N GLY A 881 -1.04 16.77 0.83
CA GLY A 881 -1.21 15.32 0.97
C GLY A 881 -2.06 14.88 2.17
N SER A 882 -2.75 15.80 2.86
CA SER A 882 -3.59 15.50 4.01
C SER A 882 -5.05 15.87 3.78
N VAL A 883 -5.96 15.08 4.36
CA VAL A 883 -7.38 15.42 4.43
C VAL A 883 -7.64 16.48 5.51
N GLY A 884 -8.80 17.11 5.45
CA GLY A 884 -9.22 18.09 6.45
C GLY A 884 -10.04 17.47 7.58
N ARG A 885 -11.12 18.12 8.00
CA ARG A 885 -11.92 17.71 9.17
C ARG A 885 -13.42 17.91 8.96
N TRP A 886 -14.21 17.30 9.82
CA TRP A 886 -15.62 17.67 9.98
C TRP A 886 -15.76 18.86 10.92
N THR A 887 -16.58 19.84 10.55
CA THR A 887 -17.06 20.86 11.50
C THR A 887 -18.49 20.57 11.90
N ASN A 888 -18.83 20.74 13.17
CA ASN A 888 -20.22 20.69 13.65
C ASN A 888 -20.94 22.05 13.54
N SER A 889 -20.27 23.06 12.99
CA SER A 889 -20.81 24.41 12.81
C SER A 889 -21.80 24.49 11.64
N GLY A 890 -22.57 25.57 11.60
CA GLY A 890 -23.55 25.81 10.53
C GLY A 890 -24.91 25.18 10.81
N HIS A 891 -25.86 25.44 9.92
CA HIS A 891 -27.21 24.87 9.98
C HIS A 891 -27.71 24.57 8.57
N CYS A 892 -28.26 23.39 8.38
CA CYS A 892 -28.91 22.99 7.13
C CYS A 892 -30.35 23.49 7.13
N ASN A 893 -30.67 24.40 6.21
CA ASN A 893 -32.02 24.95 6.07
C ASN A 893 -33.01 23.88 5.60
N ASP A 894 -32.56 22.99 4.71
CA ASP A 894 -33.29 21.84 4.22
C ASP A 894 -32.63 20.58 4.78
N VAL A 895 -33.40 19.78 5.53
CA VAL A 895 -32.93 18.52 6.13
C VAL A 895 -33.20 17.40 5.11
N PRO A 896 -32.16 16.69 4.62
CA PRO A 896 -32.33 15.69 3.58
C PRO A 896 -33.09 14.46 4.10
N THR A 897 -34.15 14.05 3.39
CA THR A 897 -34.90 12.80 3.67
C THR A 897 -34.34 11.59 2.93
N SER A 898 -33.48 11.83 1.94
CA SER A 898 -32.76 10.85 1.14
C SER A 898 -31.38 11.42 0.77
N VAL A 899 -30.47 10.54 0.34
CA VAL A 899 -29.15 10.93 -0.17
C VAL A 899 -28.84 10.09 -1.41
N ASP A 900 -27.96 10.62 -2.25
CA ASP A 900 -27.44 9.90 -3.42
C ASP A 900 -26.49 8.79 -2.95
N THR A 901 -26.97 7.56 -3.06
CA THR A 901 -26.26 6.34 -2.64
C THR A 901 -25.26 5.84 -3.69
N SER A 902 -25.30 6.35 -4.92
CA SER A 902 -24.25 6.11 -5.93
C SER A 902 -22.95 6.83 -5.60
N LYS A 903 -23.06 7.92 -4.83
CA LYS A 903 -21.93 8.71 -4.35
C LYS A 903 -21.42 8.23 -3.00
N GLN A 904 -20.10 8.23 -2.86
CA GLN A 904 -19.42 8.10 -1.59
C GLN A 904 -19.68 9.33 -0.70
N VAL A 905 -19.48 9.19 0.61
CA VAL A 905 -19.85 10.25 1.57
C VAL A 905 -19.13 11.57 1.30
N TRP A 906 -17.89 11.53 0.80
CA TRP A 906 -17.09 12.70 0.47
C TRP A 906 -17.46 13.37 -0.86
N GLU A 907 -18.26 12.71 -1.70
CA GLU A 907 -18.72 13.22 -3.00
C GLU A 907 -20.08 13.91 -2.94
N ARG A 908 -20.76 13.82 -1.80
CA ARG A 908 -22.11 14.37 -1.60
C ARG A 908 -22.04 15.85 -1.24
N ASP A 909 -23.05 16.60 -1.70
CA ASP A 909 -23.16 18.04 -1.47
C ASP A 909 -23.21 18.39 0.03
N GLU A 910 -22.84 19.64 0.33
CA GLU A 910 -23.05 20.21 1.66
C GLU A 910 -24.52 20.08 2.10
N CYS A 911 -24.73 19.74 3.37
CA CYS A 911 -26.05 19.44 3.94
C CYS A 911 -26.80 18.25 3.31
N LYS A 912 -26.14 17.43 2.49
CA LYS A 912 -26.68 16.18 1.92
C LYS A 912 -25.75 14.98 2.12
N THR A 913 -24.84 15.07 3.07
CA THR A 913 -23.86 14.03 3.39
C THR A 913 -24.54 12.75 3.91
N TYR A 914 -25.59 12.90 4.72
CA TYR A 914 -26.39 11.80 5.27
C TYR A 914 -27.85 12.20 5.53
N VAL A 915 -28.74 11.21 5.58
CA VAL A 915 -30.17 11.42 5.87
C VAL A 915 -30.36 12.01 7.28
N ASP A 916 -31.23 13.01 7.40
CA ASP A 916 -31.49 13.79 8.62
C ASP A 916 -30.35 14.73 9.06
N GLN A 917 -29.43 15.11 8.17
CA GLN A 917 -28.39 16.09 8.48
C GLN A 917 -28.96 17.47 8.84
N LYS A 918 -28.64 17.96 10.03
CA LYS A 918 -29.15 19.24 10.58
C LYS A 918 -28.11 20.35 10.64
N ALA A 919 -26.83 19.97 10.66
CA ALA A 919 -25.69 20.87 10.79
C ALA A 919 -24.41 20.11 10.41
N GLY A 920 -23.33 20.86 10.26
CA GLY A 920 -21.99 20.36 9.98
C GLY A 920 -21.71 20.13 8.50
N SER A 921 -20.43 20.18 8.16
CA SER A 921 -19.90 20.01 6.81
C SER A 921 -18.43 19.60 6.83
N PHE A 922 -17.94 19.09 5.71
CA PHE A 922 -16.53 18.83 5.50
C PHE A 922 -15.76 20.14 5.25
N ILE A 923 -14.59 20.28 5.88
CA ILE A 923 -13.62 21.35 5.62
C ILE A 923 -12.34 20.69 5.14
N TRP A 924 -11.93 20.97 3.90
CA TRP A 924 -10.74 20.39 3.27
C TRP A 924 -9.52 21.31 3.41
N ASP A 925 -9.00 21.43 4.64
CA ASP A 925 -7.92 22.36 5.02
C ASP A 925 -6.60 21.66 5.40
N GLY A 926 -6.49 20.34 5.23
CA GLY A 926 -5.32 19.55 5.61
C GLY A 926 -5.13 19.38 7.11
N SER A 927 -6.10 19.80 7.93
CA SER A 927 -5.98 19.79 9.39
C SER A 927 -5.88 18.41 10.05
N SER A 928 -6.20 17.33 9.33
CA SER A 928 -5.95 15.97 9.85
C SER A 928 -4.47 15.61 9.92
N GLN A 929 -3.61 16.29 9.14
CA GLN A 929 -2.17 15.98 9.01
C GLN A 929 -1.84 14.57 8.52
N GLU A 930 -2.84 13.84 8.01
CA GLU A 930 -2.75 12.49 7.48
C GLU A 930 -3.76 12.35 6.33
N ASP A 931 -3.56 11.37 5.44
CA ASP A 931 -4.53 10.95 4.44
C ASP A 931 -5.46 9.83 4.97
N VAL A 932 -6.28 9.24 4.10
CA VAL A 932 -7.19 8.13 4.43
C VAL A 932 -7.00 6.91 3.54
N GLN A 933 -5.87 6.81 2.85
CA GLN A 933 -5.56 5.70 1.96
C GLN A 933 -5.29 4.42 2.78
N GLY A 934 -5.94 3.32 2.40
CA GLY A 934 -5.80 2.03 3.09
C GLY A 934 -6.47 1.97 4.49
N CYS A 935 -7.29 2.96 4.85
CA CYS A 935 -7.88 3.12 6.18
C CYS A 935 -9.23 2.43 6.40
N GLY A 936 -9.59 1.42 5.61
CA GLY A 936 -10.92 0.77 5.65
C GLY A 936 -11.29 -0.06 6.90
N TRP A 937 -10.52 0.02 7.99
CA TRP A 937 -10.51 -0.99 9.06
C TRP A 937 -11.04 -0.49 10.42
N TRP A 938 -11.89 0.54 10.43
CA TRP A 938 -12.56 1.04 11.62
C TRP A 938 -13.57 0.06 12.22
N GLY A 939 -14.07 0.39 13.42
CA GLY A 939 -14.99 -0.48 14.15
C GLY A 939 -16.29 -0.77 13.40
N ARG A 940 -16.67 -2.05 13.33
CA ARG A 940 -17.94 -2.51 12.73
C ARG A 940 -18.64 -3.56 13.58
N GLY A 941 -19.97 -3.56 13.51
CA GLY A 941 -20.82 -4.50 14.22
C GLY A 941 -21.00 -4.14 15.69
N VAL A 942 -21.70 -5.01 16.43
CA VAL A 942 -22.31 -4.68 17.73
C VAL A 942 -21.30 -4.44 18.90
N ILE A 943 -20.02 -4.79 18.72
CA ILE A 943 -18.91 -4.51 19.66
C ILE A 943 -17.74 -3.80 18.93
N GLN A 944 -17.97 -3.18 17.76
CA GLN A 944 -16.94 -2.39 17.06
C GLN A 944 -15.66 -3.21 16.76
N THR A 945 -15.80 -4.30 16.01
CA THR A 945 -14.65 -5.09 15.54
C THR A 945 -13.78 -4.24 14.62
N THR A 946 -12.50 -4.11 14.95
CA THR A 946 -11.58 -3.16 14.32
C THR A 946 -10.27 -3.84 13.92
N GLY A 947 -9.67 -3.40 12.81
CA GLY A 947 -8.30 -3.79 12.41
C GLY A 947 -8.19 -5.02 11.51
N ARG A 948 -7.18 -5.01 10.62
CA ARG A 948 -6.99 -6.01 9.55
C ARG A 948 -7.00 -7.46 10.02
N GLN A 949 -6.40 -7.74 11.17
CA GLN A 949 -6.36 -9.08 11.75
C GLN A 949 -7.74 -9.62 12.10
N ASN A 950 -8.61 -8.79 12.70
CA ASN A 950 -9.93 -9.24 13.13
C ASN A 950 -10.85 -9.47 11.93
N PHE A 951 -10.86 -8.53 10.97
CA PHE A 951 -11.59 -8.70 9.72
C PHE A 951 -11.10 -9.89 8.91
N GLY A 952 -9.78 -10.10 8.85
CA GLY A 952 -9.23 -11.21 8.09
C GLY A 952 -9.49 -12.56 8.76
N THR A 953 -9.40 -12.64 10.09
CA THR A 953 -9.79 -13.86 10.80
C THR A 953 -11.28 -14.17 10.56
N LEU A 954 -12.16 -13.16 10.61
CA LEU A 954 -13.57 -13.32 10.26
C LEU A 954 -13.74 -13.80 8.80
N ASN A 955 -13.03 -13.19 7.84
CA ASN A 955 -13.08 -13.54 6.43
C ASN A 955 -12.58 -14.96 6.15
N HIS A 956 -11.57 -15.44 6.88
CA HIS A 956 -11.04 -16.78 6.74
C HIS A 956 -12.06 -17.86 7.11
N TYR A 957 -12.78 -17.67 8.22
CA TYR A 957 -13.68 -18.69 8.74
C TYR A 957 -15.13 -18.55 8.28
N LEU A 958 -15.57 -17.34 7.93
CA LEU A 958 -16.97 -17.08 7.54
C LEU A 958 -17.14 -16.73 6.07
N GLY A 959 -16.17 -16.02 5.49
CA GLY A 959 -16.23 -15.50 4.13
C GLY A 959 -15.33 -16.23 3.15
N ARG A 960 -14.92 -15.52 2.10
CA ARG A 960 -13.92 -15.99 1.13
C ARG A 960 -12.52 -15.86 1.70
N SER A 961 -11.98 -16.96 2.21
CA SER A 961 -10.64 -16.96 2.82
C SER A 961 -9.58 -16.30 1.94
N HIS A 962 -8.82 -15.39 2.55
CA HIS A 962 -7.67 -14.71 1.95
C HIS A 962 -6.33 -15.35 2.33
N VAL A 963 -6.33 -16.28 3.28
CA VAL A 963 -5.14 -16.93 3.83
C VAL A 963 -4.50 -17.83 2.79
N ASP A 964 -3.17 -17.82 2.74
CA ASP A 964 -2.39 -18.65 1.84
C ASP A 964 -2.55 -20.15 2.21
N PRO A 965 -3.09 -21.00 1.31
CA PRO A 965 -3.18 -22.44 1.51
C PRO A 965 -1.84 -23.11 1.88
N GLU A 966 -0.70 -22.55 1.47
CA GLU A 966 0.62 -23.07 1.86
C GLU A 966 0.97 -22.84 3.33
N THR A 967 0.29 -21.93 4.02
CA THR A 967 0.54 -21.63 5.45
C THR A 967 -0.25 -22.53 6.39
N ILE A 968 -1.28 -23.21 5.88
CA ILE A 968 -2.16 -24.08 6.66
C ILE A 968 -1.34 -25.20 7.33
N GLY A 969 -1.56 -25.39 8.63
CA GLY A 969 -0.86 -26.34 9.49
C GLY A 969 0.53 -25.88 9.95
N LYS A 970 1.02 -24.71 9.52
CA LYS A 970 2.28 -24.14 10.00
C LYS A 970 2.03 -23.23 11.21
N THR A 971 2.99 -23.17 12.12
CA THR A 971 3.00 -22.19 13.20
C THR A 971 3.71 -20.93 12.74
N ILE A 972 2.99 -19.82 12.71
CA ILE A 972 3.49 -18.49 12.35
C ILE A 972 3.21 -17.60 13.57
N ASP A 973 4.27 -17.00 14.13
CA ASP A 973 4.17 -16.09 15.27
C ASP A 973 3.41 -16.67 16.48
N GLY A 974 3.69 -17.94 16.78
CA GLY A 974 3.07 -18.66 17.89
C GLY A 974 1.65 -19.16 17.62
N VAL A 975 1.05 -18.83 16.48
CA VAL A 975 -0.29 -19.27 16.08
C VAL A 975 -0.19 -20.34 14.99
N THR A 976 -0.82 -21.49 15.21
CA THR A 976 -0.95 -22.50 14.15
C THR A 976 -2.09 -22.10 13.21
N VAL A 977 -1.79 -21.94 11.94
CA VAL A 977 -2.78 -21.54 10.93
C VAL A 977 -3.69 -22.73 10.62
N GLU A 978 -4.99 -22.58 10.84
CA GLU A 978 -5.99 -23.60 10.59
C GLU A 978 -6.53 -23.49 9.15
N ALA A 979 -7.11 -24.59 8.66
CA ALA A 979 -7.77 -24.60 7.36
C ALA A 979 -9.11 -23.82 7.44
N PRO A 980 -9.52 -23.12 6.37
CA PRO A 980 -10.84 -22.54 6.32
C PRO A 980 -11.89 -23.65 6.28
N PRO A 981 -13.14 -23.40 6.73
CA PRO A 981 -14.22 -24.37 6.55
C PRO A 981 -14.42 -24.71 5.08
N GLU A 982 -14.68 -25.99 4.78
CA GLU A 982 -14.99 -26.43 3.40
C GLU A 982 -16.22 -25.69 2.84
N ASN A 983 -17.15 -25.33 3.73
CA ASN A 983 -18.38 -24.62 3.42
C ASN A 983 -18.59 -23.47 4.41
N PRO A 984 -17.95 -22.30 4.20
CA PRO A 984 -18.17 -21.12 5.04
C PRO A 984 -19.62 -20.67 4.98
N LEU A 985 -20.16 -20.17 6.10
CA LEU A 985 -21.57 -19.75 6.20
C LEU A 985 -21.93 -18.61 5.23
N TYR A 986 -20.96 -17.73 4.96
CA TYR A 986 -21.12 -16.54 4.11
C TYR A 986 -20.08 -16.55 2.98
N ALA A 987 -19.93 -17.69 2.30
CA ALA A 987 -18.96 -17.89 1.22
C ALA A 987 -19.10 -16.91 0.03
N ASP A 988 -20.21 -16.21 -0.06
CA ASP A 988 -20.50 -15.14 -1.01
C ASP A 988 -19.91 -13.78 -0.61
N LEU A 989 -19.46 -13.61 0.64
CA LEU A 989 -18.94 -12.36 1.16
C LEU A 989 -17.40 -12.37 1.24
N ASP A 990 -16.79 -11.21 0.97
CA ASP A 990 -15.36 -10.97 1.19
C ASP A 990 -15.18 -9.72 2.07
N PHE A 991 -15.02 -9.94 3.38
CA PHE A 991 -14.85 -8.85 4.35
C PHE A 991 -13.48 -8.17 4.24
N CYS A 992 -12.49 -8.76 3.56
CA CYS A 992 -11.21 -8.10 3.32
C CYS A 992 -11.29 -7.12 2.14
N SER A 993 -12.08 -7.44 1.11
CA SER A 993 -12.27 -6.54 -0.04
C SER A 993 -13.40 -5.52 0.19
N ASN A 994 -14.41 -5.85 0.99
CA ASN A 994 -15.43 -4.90 1.43
C ASN A 994 -15.83 -5.14 2.90
N PRO A 995 -15.11 -4.53 3.87
CA PRO A 995 -15.46 -4.64 5.28
C PRO A 995 -16.83 -4.03 5.62
N GLY A 996 -17.38 -3.16 4.76
CA GLY A 996 -18.69 -2.53 4.92
C GLY A 996 -19.86 -3.53 4.95
N LEU A 997 -19.70 -4.72 4.37
CA LEU A 997 -20.73 -5.77 4.32
C LEU A 997 -21.28 -6.16 5.71
N ILE A 998 -20.49 -6.01 6.78
CA ILE A 998 -20.94 -6.25 8.16
C ILE A 998 -22.14 -5.38 8.53
N CYS A 999 -22.19 -4.15 8.01
CA CYS A 999 -23.17 -3.14 8.37
C CYS A 999 -24.16 -2.82 7.25
N SER A 1000 -23.81 -3.08 5.98
CA SER A 1000 -24.65 -2.78 4.82
C SER A 1000 -25.55 -3.93 4.38
N SER A 1001 -25.16 -5.19 4.62
CA SER A 1001 -25.87 -6.35 4.04
C SER A 1001 -27.34 -6.41 4.48
N GLU A 1002 -28.23 -6.48 3.49
CA GLU A 1002 -29.67 -6.66 3.70
C GLU A 1002 -30.07 -8.13 3.61
N GLU A 1003 -29.31 -8.98 2.90
CA GLU A 1003 -29.53 -10.44 2.88
C GLU A 1003 -29.08 -11.10 4.20
N ASN A 1004 -27.96 -10.65 4.77
CA ASN A 1004 -27.30 -11.28 5.92
C ASN A 1004 -27.19 -10.33 7.13
N LYS A 1005 -28.33 -9.78 7.57
CA LYS A 1005 -28.41 -8.76 8.64
C LYS A 1005 -27.82 -9.21 9.97
N GLU A 1006 -27.75 -10.51 10.24
CA GLU A 1006 -27.16 -11.07 11.45
C GLU A 1006 -25.64 -10.92 11.55
N ILE A 1007 -24.94 -10.62 10.44
CA ILE A 1007 -23.47 -10.52 10.43
C ILE A 1007 -22.96 -9.44 11.40
N LYS A 1008 -23.70 -8.34 11.56
CA LYS A 1008 -23.38 -7.28 12.54
C LYS A 1008 -23.31 -7.81 13.98
N TRP A 1009 -24.11 -8.84 14.29
CA TRP A 1009 -24.07 -9.54 15.57
C TRP A 1009 -22.97 -10.58 15.62
N ILE A 1010 -22.80 -11.35 14.53
CA ILE A 1010 -21.76 -12.38 14.42
C ILE A 1010 -20.36 -11.78 14.59
N ALA A 1011 -20.08 -10.59 14.06
CA ALA A 1011 -18.79 -9.92 14.26
C ALA A 1011 -18.48 -9.73 15.76
N GLY A 1012 -19.46 -9.26 16.55
CA GLY A 1012 -19.29 -9.10 18.00
C GLY A 1012 -19.26 -10.44 18.76
N LEU A 1013 -20.10 -11.40 18.37
CA LEU A 1013 -20.11 -12.75 18.96
C LEU A 1013 -18.81 -13.50 18.68
N PHE A 1014 -18.21 -13.31 17.51
CA PHE A 1014 -16.92 -13.86 17.14
C PHE A 1014 -15.83 -13.35 18.08
N TYR A 1015 -15.74 -12.04 18.29
CA TYR A 1015 -14.86 -11.46 19.31
C TYR A 1015 -15.15 -12.04 20.70
N TRP A 1016 -16.43 -12.18 21.06
CA TRP A 1016 -16.83 -12.71 22.36
C TRP A 1016 -16.32 -14.13 22.61
N VAL A 1017 -16.51 -15.04 21.65
CA VAL A 1017 -16.12 -16.45 21.84
C VAL A 1017 -14.60 -16.65 21.78
N THR A 1018 -13.88 -15.80 21.06
CA THR A 1018 -12.42 -15.92 20.89
C THR A 1018 -11.62 -15.14 21.93
N SER A 1019 -12.18 -14.08 22.51
CA SER A 1019 -11.45 -13.17 23.41
C SER A 1019 -12.02 -13.08 24.82
N VAL A 1020 -13.33 -13.28 25.00
CA VAL A 1020 -14.00 -13.16 26.30
C VAL A 1020 -14.24 -14.53 26.93
N GLN A 1021 -14.92 -15.44 26.22
CA GLN A 1021 -15.15 -16.80 26.74
C GLN A 1021 -13.85 -17.62 26.77
N ALA A 1022 -12.95 -17.35 25.82
CA ALA A 1022 -11.65 -18.00 25.71
C ALA A 1022 -10.50 -17.17 26.32
N TYR A 1023 -10.78 -16.20 27.20
CA TYR A 1023 -9.75 -15.36 27.81
C TYR A 1023 -8.62 -16.24 28.40
N PRO A 1024 -7.35 -15.98 28.03
CA PRO A 1024 -6.27 -16.93 28.25
C PRO A 1024 -5.96 -17.16 29.73
N ASP A 1025 -5.90 -18.43 30.13
CA ASP A 1025 -5.62 -18.89 31.48
C ASP A 1025 -4.16 -19.37 31.64
N GLU A 1026 -3.18 -18.51 31.33
CA GLU A 1026 -1.77 -18.94 31.42
C GLU A 1026 -0.87 -17.87 32.03
N THR A 1027 -0.87 -17.85 33.38
CA THR A 1027 0.09 -17.15 34.26
C THR A 1027 0.07 -15.61 34.24
N GLY A 1028 -0.05 -15.01 35.43
CA GLY A 1028 -0.11 -13.56 35.61
C GLY A 1028 -1.04 -13.16 36.76
N GLN A 1029 -1.37 -11.88 36.88
CA GLN A 1029 -2.28 -11.35 37.91
C GLN A 1029 -3.68 -11.99 37.87
N TYR A 1030 -4.12 -12.46 36.70
CA TYR A 1030 -5.47 -12.98 36.46
C TYR A 1030 -5.52 -14.48 36.13
N GLY A 1031 -4.43 -15.24 36.34
CA GLY A 1031 -4.32 -16.64 35.92
C GLY A 1031 -5.13 -17.67 36.74
N ASN A 1032 -6.19 -17.25 37.43
CA ASN A 1032 -7.22 -18.16 37.97
C ASN A 1032 -8.61 -17.76 37.47
N TRP A 1033 -8.70 -16.75 36.60
CA TRP A 1033 -9.96 -16.24 36.13
C TRP A 1033 -10.40 -17.06 34.91
N ASN A 1034 -11.59 -17.64 35.00
CA ASN A 1034 -12.19 -18.39 33.90
C ASN A 1034 -13.63 -17.92 33.69
N TYR A 1035 -13.98 -17.55 32.46
CA TYR A 1035 -15.31 -17.03 32.13
C TYR A 1035 -16.43 -17.98 32.55
N HIS A 1036 -16.30 -19.28 32.26
CA HIS A 1036 -17.34 -20.26 32.54
C HIS A 1036 -17.49 -20.50 34.05
N GLU A 1037 -16.38 -20.54 34.79
CA GLU A 1037 -16.41 -20.71 36.25
C GLU A 1037 -17.01 -19.49 36.96
N GLU A 1038 -16.62 -18.28 36.54
CA GLU A 1038 -17.14 -17.03 37.13
C GLU A 1038 -18.62 -16.81 36.77
N LEU A 1039 -19.05 -17.15 35.56
CA LEU A 1039 -20.47 -17.16 35.20
C LEU A 1039 -21.25 -18.13 36.10
N LYS A 1040 -20.79 -19.39 36.21
CA LYS A 1040 -21.43 -20.40 37.06
C LYS A 1040 -21.50 -19.95 38.52
N LYS A 1041 -20.40 -19.42 39.06
CA LYS A 1041 -20.32 -18.86 40.42
C LYS A 1041 -21.31 -17.72 40.64
N TYR A 1042 -21.47 -16.82 39.68
CA TYR A 1042 -22.47 -15.75 39.76
C TYR A 1042 -23.90 -16.31 39.81
N VAL A 1043 -24.24 -17.24 38.92
CA VAL A 1043 -25.59 -17.82 38.87
C VAL A 1043 -25.89 -18.67 40.11
N ASP A 1044 -24.96 -19.55 40.49
CA ASP A 1044 -25.11 -20.46 41.63
C ASP A 1044 -25.08 -19.71 42.97
N GLY A 1045 -24.39 -18.57 43.02
CA GLY A 1045 -24.43 -17.60 44.12
C GLY A 1045 -25.76 -16.83 44.24
N GLY A 1046 -26.71 -17.08 43.35
CA GLY A 1046 -28.02 -16.44 43.34
C GLY A 1046 -28.06 -15.11 42.60
N MET A 1047 -27.17 -14.89 41.63
CA MET A 1047 -27.06 -13.68 40.81
C MET A 1047 -26.90 -12.40 41.64
N LYS A 1048 -26.01 -12.46 42.64
CA LYS A 1048 -25.73 -11.37 43.59
C LYS A 1048 -24.46 -10.62 43.22
N GLY A 1049 -24.49 -9.29 43.33
CA GLY A 1049 -23.32 -8.44 43.11
C GLY A 1049 -23.00 -8.18 41.64
N THR A 1050 -21.85 -7.54 41.37
CA THR A 1050 -21.45 -7.10 40.01
C THR A 1050 -20.11 -7.64 39.53
N ASP A 1051 -19.39 -8.39 40.37
CA ASP A 1051 -18.01 -8.84 40.08
C ASP A 1051 -17.90 -9.49 38.68
N PHE A 1052 -18.78 -10.44 38.36
CA PHE A 1052 -18.77 -11.10 37.04
C PHE A 1052 -18.93 -10.13 35.86
N ILE A 1053 -19.87 -9.17 35.94
CA ILE A 1053 -20.08 -8.24 34.82
C ILE A 1053 -18.99 -7.16 34.78
N ASP A 1054 -18.40 -6.82 35.92
CA ASP A 1054 -17.28 -5.89 36.01
C ASP A 1054 -16.04 -6.46 35.32
N ASP A 1055 -15.72 -7.72 35.61
CA ASP A 1055 -14.62 -8.46 34.97
C ASP A 1055 -14.84 -8.55 33.46
N VAL A 1056 -16.04 -8.97 33.03
CA VAL A 1056 -16.41 -9.06 31.61
C VAL A 1056 -16.32 -7.70 30.91
N SER A 1057 -16.75 -6.62 31.58
CA SER A 1057 -16.65 -5.25 31.05
C SER A 1057 -15.19 -4.80 30.91
N GLY A 1058 -14.35 -5.21 31.87
CA GLY A 1058 -12.90 -5.07 31.81
C GLY A 1058 -12.29 -5.72 30.57
N ILE A 1059 -12.64 -6.98 30.29
CA ILE A 1059 -12.10 -7.70 29.14
C ILE A 1059 -12.49 -7.00 27.85
N VAL A 1060 -13.77 -6.66 27.68
CA VAL A 1060 -14.27 -6.03 26.44
C VAL A 1060 -13.69 -4.63 26.23
N ASN A 1061 -13.63 -3.78 27.27
CA ASN A 1061 -13.21 -2.39 27.10
C ASN A 1061 -11.69 -2.18 27.23
N ARG A 1062 -11.00 -3.04 27.99
CA ARG A 1062 -9.62 -2.83 28.42
C ARG A 1062 -8.70 -4.04 28.28
N GLY A 1063 -9.25 -5.22 27.96
CA GLY A 1063 -8.47 -6.44 27.71
C GLY A 1063 -8.04 -7.20 28.97
N CYS A 1064 -8.60 -6.90 30.14
CA CYS A 1064 -8.34 -7.64 31.37
C CYS A 1064 -9.57 -7.75 32.27
N PRO A 1065 -9.74 -8.80 33.09
CA PRO A 1065 -10.90 -8.96 33.98
C PRO A 1065 -10.78 -8.08 35.23
N ASP A 1066 -10.79 -6.76 35.03
CA ASP A 1066 -10.69 -5.75 36.09
C ASP A 1066 -11.33 -4.43 35.65
N LEU A 1067 -11.74 -3.59 36.61
CA LEU A 1067 -12.23 -2.24 36.32
C LEU A 1067 -11.10 -1.27 35.99
N THR A 1068 -9.87 -1.59 36.40
CA THR A 1068 -8.67 -0.81 36.09
C THR A 1068 -7.59 -1.74 35.56
N CYS A 1069 -7.38 -1.71 34.24
CA CYS A 1069 -6.30 -2.43 33.58
C CYS A 1069 -5.10 -1.50 33.36
N SER A 1070 -3.95 -2.06 32.96
CA SER A 1070 -2.79 -1.25 32.55
C SER A 1070 -3.07 -0.36 31.32
N THR A 1071 -4.13 -0.66 30.57
CA THR A 1071 -4.66 0.14 29.45
C THR A 1071 -5.63 1.24 29.89
N GLY A 1072 -5.97 1.33 31.18
CA GLY A 1072 -6.81 2.36 31.80
C GLY A 1072 -8.12 1.83 32.40
N ASP A 1073 -8.96 2.75 32.87
CA ASP A 1073 -10.21 2.46 33.60
C ASP A 1073 -11.39 2.14 32.67
N VAL A 1074 -12.19 1.12 32.99
CA VAL A 1074 -13.36 0.77 32.19
C VAL A 1074 -14.31 1.96 32.04
N HIS A 1075 -14.67 2.27 30.79
CA HIS A 1075 -15.60 3.35 30.48
C HIS A 1075 -17.06 2.95 30.76
N ASN A 1076 -17.82 3.85 31.39
CA ASN A 1076 -19.26 3.71 31.67
C ASN A 1076 -19.66 2.41 32.42
N VAL A 1077 -18.91 2.06 33.46
CA VAL A 1077 -19.15 0.88 34.30
C VAL A 1077 -20.57 0.85 34.86
N LYS A 1078 -21.08 2.01 35.31
CA LYS A 1078 -22.41 2.12 35.90
C LYS A 1078 -23.49 1.72 34.89
N GLU A 1079 -23.41 2.27 33.69
CA GLU A 1079 -24.35 2.01 32.60
C GLU A 1079 -24.27 0.54 32.15
N ARG A 1080 -23.07 -0.05 32.05
CA ARG A 1080 -22.90 -1.49 31.74
C ARG A 1080 -23.57 -2.40 32.78
N ARG A 1081 -23.42 -2.09 34.08
CA ARG A 1081 -24.11 -2.81 35.17
C ARG A 1081 -25.63 -2.67 35.07
N GLU A 1082 -26.12 -1.47 34.82
CA GLU A 1082 -27.56 -1.19 34.66
C GLU A 1082 -28.14 -1.94 33.45
N ASN A 1083 -27.42 -1.97 32.33
CA ASN A 1083 -27.79 -2.73 31.14
C ASN A 1083 -27.85 -4.24 31.42
N PHE A 1084 -26.84 -4.79 32.11
CA PHE A 1084 -26.82 -6.21 32.47
C PHE A 1084 -28.02 -6.60 33.33
N LYS A 1085 -28.29 -5.81 34.37
CA LYS A 1085 -29.48 -6.00 35.21
C LYS A 1085 -30.77 -5.93 34.41
N LEU A 1086 -30.92 -4.93 33.53
CA LEU A 1086 -32.10 -4.76 32.69
C LEU A 1086 -32.32 -6.00 31.81
N VAL A 1087 -31.30 -6.47 31.11
CA VAL A 1087 -31.43 -7.63 30.22
C VAL A 1087 -31.78 -8.90 31.01
N LEU A 1088 -31.17 -9.13 32.18
CA LEU A 1088 -31.55 -10.24 33.05
C LEU A 1088 -33.04 -10.20 33.43
N GLU A 1089 -33.55 -9.02 33.80
CA GLU A 1089 -34.97 -8.82 34.15
C GLU A 1089 -35.90 -9.06 32.94
N GLN A 1090 -35.53 -8.57 31.75
CA GLN A 1090 -36.30 -8.79 30.51
C GLN A 1090 -36.29 -10.26 30.08
N LEU A 1091 -35.23 -11.00 30.39
CA LEU A 1091 -35.16 -12.45 30.20
C LEU A 1091 -35.85 -13.25 31.33
N GLY A 1092 -36.51 -12.58 32.28
CA GLY A 1092 -37.29 -13.21 33.35
C GLY A 1092 -36.45 -13.74 34.52
N LEU A 1093 -35.23 -13.22 34.72
CA LEU A 1093 -34.40 -13.48 35.88
C LEU A 1093 -34.56 -12.37 36.93
N THR A 1094 -34.11 -12.61 38.15
CA THR A 1094 -34.25 -11.66 39.27
C THR A 1094 -32.88 -11.45 39.93
N PRO A 1095 -32.00 -10.63 39.36
CA PRO A 1095 -30.69 -10.32 39.94
C PRO A 1095 -30.83 -9.57 41.27
N GLN A 1096 -29.84 -9.69 42.16
CA GLN A 1096 -29.88 -9.17 43.54
C GLN A 1096 -28.74 -8.19 43.85
#